data_AF-A0A101NGA5-F1
#
_entry.id   AF-A0A101NGA5-F1
#
_cell.length_a   1.000
_cell.length_b   1.000
_cell.length_c   1.000
_cell.angle_alpha   90.00
_cell.angle_beta   90.00
_cell.angle_gamma   90.00
#
_symmetry.space_group_name_H-M   'P 1'
#
loop_
_entity.id
_entity.type
_entity.pdbx_description
1 polymer ?
#
loop_
_entity_poly.entity_id
_entity_poly.type
_entity_poly.pdbx_seq_one_letter_code
_entity_poly.pdbx_strand_id
1 'polypeptide(L)'
;MAYTTPDEWDAHYTGGKTFRHLGDAERRLLSEYAPAPGGGLALDVGCGLGELARHLAAGGYAVDAVDYACAAVDLAQLSTENTSGITYQCWDIERDSLDDLPHAAYDLITFRLSWAFIRDRTRVMNRLRERLRPGGTLCVITPVAEAVPAGKRDIALDEDEIGLLGAGWTLAERHDADGLALVVLRGPAPAQATYAGKRQPSPHALTGAGVVVTDPAGRVLLGWSTRGVWELPGGKNSADEGFREAAVRELEEETGLKSDPADSRLLALLMDSTHGIPRMTAAVRVTACTGEPAVTEPHLIHRWEWHEPADLPALAQPLFTPSAHVIDTIWPGLLTGLPPVHRYPITPTEAPEAIERAAEATRLRHAMADRLVEDGRTDAGSPIDAAFRRVPRHRFLPGVSLTDAYDAEQAPVTRRTPGGAATSSVSAPWLQALMLRDARLRLGNTVIEVGSGGFNAALAKEIVGSHGTVMSIDIDPWVTDRARRFLDDTGYHQVRVHLGDGETAPAALVTPGSADAVIVTVEARDIPPAWINCLAESGRLIVPLRIHGYTWSIPFTKRNGGLVADSYTVCGFVPLQGPGHREDAVTQLRGGEITVRSADGTPADTSCLDVALDMPRTERWTGVTIPGNVPFDMLLLWLATHLDNGFARLAVDADLDTGILHRPAGWDAAALIRDGSLARLLTRKLSTDESGTGLWEFGIHAHGPHAVELADTMADLVIAWHRDARTAGPQLTVYPAGTADRDLPAGHVLDKPHSRLVFTWTPEMP
;
A
#
# COMPACT_ATOMS: atom_id res chain seq x y z
N MET A 1 18.33 50.50 27.19
CA MET A 1 17.09 49.87 27.71
C MET A 1 16.03 50.08 26.66
N ALA A 2 15.88 49.10 25.77
CA ALA A 2 14.75 49.05 24.84
C ALA A 2 13.52 48.58 25.62
N TYR A 3 12.42 49.34 25.55
CA TYR A 3 11.13 48.90 26.07
C TYR A 3 10.59 47.79 25.17
N THR A 4 9.99 46.78 25.76
CA THR A 4 9.68 45.49 25.13
C THR A 4 8.20 45.09 25.19
N THR A 5 7.39 45.79 25.99
CA THR A 5 5.95 45.51 26.17
C THR A 5 5.13 46.80 26.01
N PRO A 6 3.81 46.71 25.71
CA PRO A 6 2.94 47.88 25.65
C PRO A 6 2.94 48.64 26.98
N ASP A 7 2.87 47.93 28.11
CA ASP A 7 2.86 48.52 29.46
C ASP A 7 4.12 49.34 29.76
N GLU A 8 5.29 48.90 29.29
CA GLU A 8 6.55 49.62 29.45
C GLU A 8 6.57 50.92 28.62
N TRP A 9 5.99 50.88 27.42
CA TRP A 9 5.82 52.04 26.57
C TRP A 9 4.74 53.00 27.12
N ASP A 10 3.62 52.49 27.61
CA ASP A 10 2.59 53.31 28.27
C ASP A 10 3.15 54.00 29.52
N ALA A 11 3.92 53.28 30.34
CA ALA A 11 4.62 53.85 31.50
C ALA A 11 5.65 54.92 31.11
N HIS A 12 6.29 54.79 29.94
CA HIS A 12 7.21 55.80 29.42
C HIS A 12 6.48 57.13 29.15
N TYR A 13 5.38 57.09 28.41
CA TYR A 13 4.64 58.29 28.02
C TYR A 13 3.84 58.90 29.18
N THR A 14 3.17 58.09 30.00
CA THR A 14 2.45 58.57 31.20
C THR A 14 3.40 59.20 32.23
N GLY A 15 4.66 58.73 32.28
CA GLY A 15 5.72 59.33 33.09
C GLY A 15 6.26 60.66 32.56
N GLY A 16 5.71 61.21 31.48
CA GLY A 16 6.11 62.49 30.88
C GLY A 16 7.42 62.44 30.10
N LYS A 17 7.95 61.26 29.79
CA LYS A 17 9.15 61.12 28.96
C LYS A 17 8.77 61.28 27.49
N THR A 18 9.63 61.96 26.74
CA THR A 18 9.42 62.25 25.32
C THR A 18 10.66 61.90 24.50
N PHE A 19 10.45 61.80 23.19
CA PHE A 19 11.53 61.65 22.22
C PHE A 19 11.92 63.01 21.63
N ARG A 20 12.95 62.99 20.78
CA ARG A 20 13.44 64.18 20.07
C ARG A 20 12.31 64.83 19.26
N HIS A 21 12.06 66.11 19.54
CA HIS A 21 11.10 66.94 18.79
C HIS A 21 11.45 67.01 17.31
N LEU A 22 10.42 67.17 16.47
CA LEU A 22 10.56 67.26 15.01
C LEU A 22 11.22 68.58 14.60
N GLY A 23 12.48 68.53 14.16
CA GLY A 23 13.31 69.69 13.83
C GLY A 23 13.10 70.26 12.42
N ASP A 24 13.57 71.49 12.19
CA ASP A 24 13.37 72.20 10.92
C ASP A 24 14.05 71.50 9.73
N ALA A 25 15.20 70.85 9.94
CA ALA A 25 15.89 70.11 8.89
C ALA A 25 15.10 68.86 8.46
N GLU A 26 14.55 68.10 9.43
CA GLU A 26 13.67 66.95 9.14
C GLU A 26 12.42 67.40 8.37
N ARG A 27 11.78 68.51 8.79
CA ARG A 27 10.59 69.07 8.12
C ARG A 27 10.86 69.47 6.67
N ARG A 28 12.02 70.08 6.40
CA ARG A 28 12.44 70.45 5.04
C ARG A 28 12.62 69.20 4.17
N LEU A 29 13.34 68.19 4.67
CA LEU A 29 13.56 66.95 3.93
C LEU A 29 12.24 66.21 3.65
N LEU A 30 11.32 66.15 4.63
CA LEU A 30 9.99 65.55 4.43
C LEU A 30 9.17 66.31 3.37
N SER A 31 9.22 67.65 3.39
CA SER A 31 8.50 68.47 2.40
C SER A 31 9.07 68.32 0.98
N GLU A 32 10.38 68.09 0.86
CA GLU A 32 11.06 67.91 -0.43
C GLU A 32 10.88 66.50 -1.01
N TYR A 33 11.07 65.47 -0.17
CA TYR A 33 11.14 64.07 -0.62
C TYR A 33 9.86 63.27 -0.38
N ALA A 34 8.89 63.79 0.36
CA ALA A 34 7.58 63.18 0.58
C ALA A 34 6.44 64.23 0.54
N PRO A 35 6.30 65.01 -0.55
CA PRO A 35 5.23 66.01 -0.67
C PRO A 35 3.84 65.35 -0.81
N ALA A 36 2.83 65.94 -0.17
CA ALA A 36 1.47 65.43 -0.26
C ALA A 36 0.90 65.59 -1.68
N PRO A 37 0.43 64.51 -2.33
CA PRO A 37 -0.45 64.66 -3.49
C PRO A 37 -1.78 65.24 -3.02
N GLY A 38 -2.55 65.86 -3.92
CA GLY A 38 -3.87 66.43 -3.57
C GLY A 38 -4.80 65.35 -2.98
N GLY A 39 -5.07 65.43 -1.68
CA GLY A 39 -5.85 64.42 -0.94
C GLY A 39 -5.10 63.12 -0.64
N GLY A 40 -3.76 63.17 -0.54
CA GLY A 40 -2.93 62.00 -0.27
C GLY A 40 -3.16 61.36 1.10
N LEU A 41 -2.90 60.06 1.19
CA LEU A 41 -2.99 59.30 2.43
C LEU A 41 -1.60 58.97 2.99
N ALA A 42 -1.40 59.17 4.29
CA ALA A 42 -0.18 58.80 4.98
C ALA A 42 -0.46 57.86 6.17
N LEU A 43 0.42 56.88 6.38
CA LEU A 43 0.48 56.05 7.59
C LEU A 43 1.72 56.44 8.41
N ASP A 44 1.54 56.94 9.63
CA ASP A 44 2.63 57.25 10.57
C ASP A 44 2.74 56.15 11.63
N VAL A 45 3.77 55.31 11.52
CA VAL A 45 3.96 54.12 12.36
C VAL A 45 4.93 54.41 13.50
N GLY A 46 4.44 54.25 14.73
CA GLY A 46 5.12 54.70 15.94
C GLY A 46 4.99 56.22 16.07
N CYS A 47 3.77 56.74 15.96
CA CYS A 47 3.50 58.18 15.87
C CYS A 47 3.83 58.95 17.16
N GLY A 48 4.00 58.25 18.29
CA GLY A 48 4.29 58.84 19.60
C GLY A 48 3.26 59.89 19.99
N LEU A 49 3.72 61.12 20.26
CA LEU A 49 2.85 62.24 20.64
C LEU A 49 2.26 63.00 19.42
N GLY A 50 2.33 62.42 18.22
CA GLY A 50 1.66 62.95 17.02
C GLY A 50 2.30 64.19 16.37
N GLU A 51 3.56 64.51 16.67
CA GLU A 51 4.26 65.66 16.05
C GLU A 51 4.44 65.51 14.54
N LEU A 52 4.81 64.30 14.08
CA LEU A 52 4.98 64.02 12.65
C LEU A 52 3.63 63.94 11.96
N ALA A 53 2.67 63.18 12.50
CA ALA A 53 1.30 63.15 12.00
C ALA A 53 0.70 64.55 11.78
N ARG A 54 0.84 65.48 12.73
CA ARG A 54 0.37 66.87 12.57
C ARG A 54 1.12 67.63 11.48
N HIS A 55 2.43 67.40 11.33
CA HIS A 55 3.19 68.02 10.25
C HIS A 55 2.75 67.52 8.87
N LEU A 56 2.55 66.21 8.72
CA LEU A 56 2.07 65.60 7.47
C LEU A 56 0.66 66.09 7.12
N ALA A 57 -0.23 66.20 8.12
CA ALA A 57 -1.57 66.74 7.93
C ALA A 57 -1.57 68.21 7.50
N ALA A 58 -0.74 69.05 8.13
CA ALA A 58 -0.55 70.45 7.71
C ALA A 58 0.04 70.56 6.28
N GLY A 59 0.80 69.54 5.85
CA GLY A 59 1.32 69.42 4.49
C GLY A 59 0.30 68.95 3.45
N GLY A 60 -0.91 68.53 3.87
CA GLY A 60 -2.02 68.15 2.98
C GLY A 60 -2.36 66.65 2.94
N TYR A 61 -1.71 65.82 3.76
CA TYR A 61 -2.09 64.40 3.91
C TYR A 61 -3.32 64.23 4.82
N ALA A 62 -4.16 63.24 4.54
CA ALA A 62 -4.96 62.60 5.57
C ALA A 62 -4.10 61.50 6.21
N VAL A 63 -3.96 61.52 7.54
CA VAL A 63 -2.96 60.71 8.24
C VAL A 63 -3.64 59.70 9.15
N ASP A 64 -3.34 58.42 8.95
CA ASP A 64 -3.56 57.39 9.95
C ASP A 64 -2.29 57.24 10.77
N ALA A 65 -2.37 57.57 12.06
CA ALA A 65 -1.26 57.60 12.98
C ALA A 65 -1.43 56.46 13.99
N VAL A 66 -0.49 55.51 13.97
CA VAL A 66 -0.56 54.31 14.81
C VAL A 66 0.62 54.22 15.77
N ASP A 67 0.38 53.78 16.99
CA ASP A 67 1.43 53.51 17.97
C ASP A 67 1.13 52.26 18.79
N TYR A 68 2.17 51.56 19.22
CA TYR A 68 2.06 50.38 20.07
C TYR A 68 1.60 50.73 21.50
N ALA A 69 1.84 51.97 21.94
CA ALA A 69 1.39 52.50 23.23
C ALA A 69 0.07 53.27 23.11
N CYS A 70 -0.96 52.77 23.78
CA CYS A 70 -2.26 53.44 23.80
C CYS A 70 -2.16 54.80 24.52
N ALA A 71 -1.33 54.93 25.55
CA ALA A 71 -1.11 56.20 26.23
C ALA A 71 -0.48 57.27 25.33
N ALA A 72 0.37 56.87 24.37
CA ALA A 72 0.94 57.79 23.39
C ALA A 72 -0.16 58.35 22.46
N VAL A 73 -1.02 57.46 21.97
CA VAL A 73 -2.18 57.78 21.14
C VAL A 73 -3.15 58.74 21.87
N ASP A 74 -3.50 58.44 23.12
CA ASP A 74 -4.40 59.29 23.91
C ASP A 74 -3.83 60.71 24.10
N LEU A 75 -2.53 60.81 24.42
CA LEU A 75 -1.84 62.10 24.57
C LEU A 75 -1.72 62.84 23.24
N ALA A 76 -1.47 62.13 22.14
CA ALA A 76 -1.40 62.70 20.81
C ALA A 76 -2.76 63.31 20.41
N GLN A 77 -3.85 62.58 20.66
CA GLN A 77 -5.23 63.04 20.43
C GLN A 77 -5.54 64.31 21.23
N LEU A 78 -5.22 64.34 22.53
CA LEU A 78 -5.43 65.52 23.38
C LEU A 78 -4.64 66.75 22.91
N SER A 79 -3.44 66.55 22.37
CA SER A 79 -2.60 67.64 21.85
C SER A 79 -2.96 68.13 20.44
N THR A 80 -3.90 67.44 19.78
CA THR A 80 -4.35 67.72 18.41
C THR A 80 -5.70 68.44 18.43
N GLU A 81 -5.76 69.60 19.09
CA GLU A 81 -6.96 70.46 19.02
C GLU A 81 -7.05 71.17 17.66
N ASN A 82 -8.20 71.06 16.99
CA ASN A 82 -8.59 71.74 15.74
C ASN A 82 -7.88 71.35 14.42
N THR A 83 -7.13 70.23 14.35
CA THR A 83 -6.57 69.75 13.07
C THR A 83 -7.48 68.67 12.46
N SER A 84 -8.18 68.98 11.36
CA SER A 84 -8.98 68.00 10.61
C SER A 84 -8.07 67.09 9.77
N GLY A 85 -8.31 65.77 9.79
CA GLY A 85 -7.65 64.82 8.87
C GLY A 85 -6.60 63.90 9.49
N ILE A 86 -6.58 63.70 10.81
CA ILE A 86 -5.72 62.72 11.49
C ILE A 86 -6.59 61.72 12.26
N THR A 87 -6.35 60.43 12.04
CA THR A 87 -6.94 59.32 12.80
C THR A 87 -5.85 58.69 13.66
N TYR A 88 -6.02 58.66 14.98
CA TYR A 88 -5.08 57.99 15.88
C TYR A 88 -5.61 56.65 16.36
N GLN A 89 -4.77 55.60 16.32
CA GLN A 89 -5.15 54.24 16.72
C GLN A 89 -4.02 53.53 17.47
N CYS A 90 -4.36 52.92 18.61
CA CYS A 90 -3.44 52.01 19.30
C CYS A 90 -3.34 50.71 18.50
N TRP A 91 -2.15 50.37 18.00
CA TRP A 91 -1.96 49.30 17.02
C TRP A 91 -0.57 48.67 17.12
N ASP A 92 -0.49 47.34 17.13
CA ASP A 92 0.77 46.61 17.02
C ASP A 92 1.07 46.32 15.54
N ILE A 93 1.93 47.13 14.93
CA ILE A 93 2.32 46.95 13.52
C ILE A 93 2.99 45.58 13.24
N GLU A 94 3.58 44.94 14.25
CA GLU A 94 4.20 43.62 14.10
C GLU A 94 3.17 42.49 14.19
N ARG A 95 2.06 42.65 14.90
CA ARG A 95 1.13 41.53 15.16
C ARG A 95 -0.23 41.67 14.53
N ASP A 96 -0.76 42.88 14.51
CA ASP A 96 -2.13 43.13 14.07
C ASP A 96 -2.24 43.09 12.53
N SER A 97 -3.47 42.95 12.04
CA SER A 97 -3.74 42.83 10.61
C SER A 97 -3.72 44.20 9.92
N LEU A 98 -2.90 44.39 8.89
CA LEU A 98 -2.91 45.64 8.14
C LEU A 98 -4.23 45.89 7.36
N ASP A 99 -5.09 44.87 7.23
CA ASP A 99 -6.42 45.00 6.62
C ASP A 99 -7.42 45.76 7.49
N ASP A 100 -7.15 45.84 8.80
CA ASP A 100 -8.01 46.54 9.76
C ASP A 100 -7.63 48.02 9.92
N LEU A 101 -6.61 48.48 9.19
CA LEU A 101 -6.27 49.90 9.12
C LEU A 101 -7.35 50.67 8.34
N PRO A 102 -7.57 51.96 8.62
CA PRO A 102 -8.66 52.73 8.00
C PRO A 102 -8.59 52.78 6.47
N HIS A 103 -7.38 52.70 5.90
CA HIS A 103 -7.18 52.66 4.46
C HIS A 103 -6.37 51.44 4.01
N ALA A 104 -6.77 50.86 2.87
CA ALA A 104 -6.14 49.67 2.31
C ALA A 104 -4.74 49.92 1.72
N ALA A 105 -4.45 51.15 1.29
CA ALA A 105 -3.15 51.55 0.72
C ALA A 105 -2.89 53.06 0.87
N TYR A 106 -1.62 53.43 1.03
CA TYR A 106 -1.13 54.77 1.35
C TYR A 106 -0.19 55.32 0.27
N ASP A 107 -0.15 56.65 0.14
CA ASP A 107 0.82 57.35 -0.70
C ASP A 107 2.16 57.55 0.03
N LEU A 108 2.10 57.60 1.37
CA LEU A 108 3.27 57.72 2.25
C LEU A 108 3.14 56.78 3.45
N ILE A 109 4.19 56.04 3.78
CA ILE A 109 4.31 55.32 5.05
C ILE A 109 5.56 55.82 5.75
N THR A 110 5.47 56.19 7.01
CA THR A 110 6.60 56.74 7.76
C THR A 110 6.88 55.95 9.04
N PHE A 111 8.17 55.80 9.34
CA PHE A 111 8.66 55.39 10.64
C PHE A 111 9.61 56.47 11.14
N ARG A 112 9.24 57.21 12.19
CA ARG A 112 10.14 58.20 12.78
C ARG A 112 10.58 57.77 14.17
N LEU A 113 11.88 57.55 14.32
CA LEU A 113 12.53 57.10 15.55
C LEU A 113 12.00 55.75 16.09
N SER A 114 11.13 55.08 15.34
CA SER A 114 10.43 53.86 15.75
C SER A 114 11.06 52.59 15.16
N TRP A 115 11.70 52.68 13.97
CA TRP A 115 12.20 51.50 13.26
C TRP A 115 13.22 50.65 14.04
N ALA A 116 14.07 51.29 14.86
CA ALA A 116 15.05 50.58 15.68
C ALA A 116 14.39 49.59 16.67
N PHE A 117 13.14 49.85 17.07
CA PHE A 117 12.39 49.05 18.03
C PHE A 117 11.58 47.90 17.39
N ILE A 118 11.42 47.89 16.06
CA ILE A 118 10.76 46.79 15.34
C ILE A 118 11.65 45.55 15.40
N ARG A 119 11.09 44.41 15.79
CA ARG A 119 11.82 43.13 15.92
C ARG A 119 11.83 42.35 14.61
N ASP A 120 10.66 42.16 14.02
CA ASP A 120 10.46 41.45 12.76
C ASP A 120 10.49 42.42 11.57
N ARG A 121 11.63 43.11 11.44
CA ARG A 121 11.87 44.17 10.45
C ARG A 121 11.62 43.70 9.02
N THR A 122 12.04 42.48 8.68
CA THR A 122 11.86 41.91 7.34
C THR A 122 10.38 41.66 7.03
N ARG A 123 9.63 41.05 7.95
CA ARG A 123 8.20 40.81 7.74
C ARG A 123 7.43 42.12 7.67
N VAL A 124 7.68 43.06 8.58
CA VAL A 124 7.00 44.37 8.61
C VAL A 124 7.28 45.15 7.33
N MET A 125 8.54 45.20 6.88
CA MET A 125 8.90 45.86 5.62
C MET A 125 8.19 45.24 4.42
N ASN A 126 8.16 43.90 4.32
CA ASN A 126 7.50 43.21 3.22
C ASN A 126 5.98 43.46 3.20
N ARG A 127 5.31 43.42 4.36
CA ARG A 127 3.87 43.69 4.43
C ARG A 127 3.52 45.15 4.12
N LEU A 128 4.34 46.12 4.53
CA LEU A 128 4.07 47.53 4.27
C LEU A 128 4.34 47.95 2.83
N ARG A 129 5.25 47.26 2.12
CA ARG A 129 5.40 47.43 0.66
C ARG A 129 4.09 47.16 -0.09
N GLU A 130 3.34 46.16 0.34
CA GLU A 130 2.03 45.81 -0.24
C GLU A 130 0.96 46.86 0.05
N ARG A 131 1.18 47.71 1.06
CA ARG A 131 0.27 48.82 1.43
C ARG A 131 0.67 50.15 0.80
N LEU A 132 1.70 50.20 -0.04
CA LEU A 132 1.98 51.40 -0.83
C LEU A 132 1.17 51.39 -2.13
N ARG A 133 0.57 52.53 -2.45
CA ARG A 133 0.01 52.78 -3.78
C ARG A 133 1.13 52.83 -4.83
N PRO A 134 0.81 52.60 -6.12
CA PRO A 134 1.78 52.82 -7.20
C PRO A 134 2.39 54.22 -7.13
N GLY A 135 3.72 54.32 -7.04
CA GLY A 135 4.44 55.59 -6.87
C GLY A 135 4.54 56.11 -5.43
N GLY A 136 3.95 55.40 -4.46
CA GLY A 136 4.02 55.71 -3.04
C GLY A 136 5.43 55.59 -2.46
N THR A 137 5.61 56.19 -1.29
CA THR A 137 6.92 56.33 -0.64
C THR A 137 6.90 55.72 0.76
N LEU A 138 7.93 54.98 1.14
CA LEU A 138 8.18 54.62 2.53
C LEU A 138 9.40 55.38 3.04
N CYS A 139 9.25 56.10 4.15
CA CYS A 139 10.30 56.89 4.76
C CYS A 139 10.65 56.34 6.15
N VAL A 140 11.92 56.00 6.37
CA VAL A 140 12.44 55.66 7.69
C VAL A 140 13.36 56.78 8.16
N ILE A 141 13.00 57.46 9.25
CA ILE A 141 13.83 58.46 9.93
C ILE A 141 14.37 57.83 11.20
N THR A 142 15.69 57.63 11.27
CA THR A 142 16.31 56.92 12.39
C THR A 142 17.65 57.56 12.80
N PRO A 143 18.03 57.54 14.09
CA PRO A 143 19.36 57.95 14.50
C PRO A 143 20.44 57.03 13.92
N VAL A 144 21.57 57.61 13.52
CA VAL A 144 22.75 56.85 13.08
C VAL A 144 23.56 56.46 14.31
N ALA A 145 24.04 55.21 14.38
CA ALA A 145 24.74 54.66 15.54
C ALA A 145 25.95 55.48 15.99
N GLU A 146 26.66 56.12 15.05
CA GLU A 146 27.81 56.98 15.33
C GLU A 146 27.43 58.33 15.97
N ALA A 147 26.19 58.79 15.76
CA ALA A 147 25.70 60.08 16.24
C ALA A 147 25.04 60.01 17.64
N VAL A 148 24.87 58.81 18.21
CA VAL A 148 24.26 58.62 19.54
C VAL A 148 25.30 58.35 20.63
N PRO A 149 25.10 58.84 21.87
CA PRO A 149 26.02 58.56 22.98
C PRO A 149 26.19 57.07 23.27
N ALA A 150 27.36 56.69 23.76
CA ALA A 150 27.65 55.33 24.22
C ALA A 150 26.59 54.85 25.24
N GLY A 151 26.04 53.65 25.03
CA GLY A 151 24.94 53.08 25.83
C GLY A 151 23.53 53.37 25.30
N LYS A 152 23.40 54.11 24.19
CA LYS A 152 22.13 54.33 23.46
C LYS A 152 22.12 53.68 22.06
N ARG A 153 22.87 52.60 21.83
CA ARG A 153 22.91 51.91 20.53
C ARG A 153 21.57 51.31 20.12
N ASP A 154 20.76 50.87 21.08
CA ASP A 154 19.46 50.21 20.85
C ASP A 154 18.42 51.10 20.15
N ILE A 155 18.64 52.41 20.07
CA ILE A 155 17.72 53.38 19.47
C ILE A 155 18.20 53.92 18.11
N ALA A 156 19.27 53.35 17.56
CA ALA A 156 19.94 53.79 16.35
C ALA A 156 20.25 52.61 15.43
N LEU A 157 20.52 52.87 14.15
CA LEU A 157 20.97 51.86 13.18
C LEU A 157 22.41 52.14 12.75
N ASP A 158 23.20 51.10 12.48
CA ASP A 158 24.48 51.24 11.80
C ASP A 158 24.34 51.23 10.27
N GLU A 159 25.47 51.40 9.57
CA GLU A 159 25.52 51.49 8.10
C GLU A 159 25.03 50.20 7.42
N ASP A 160 25.30 49.03 7.99
CA ASP A 160 24.85 47.75 7.43
C ASP A 160 23.32 47.62 7.59
N GLU A 161 22.79 47.96 8.77
CA GLU A 161 21.35 47.96 9.05
C GLU A 161 20.58 48.98 8.18
N ILE A 162 21.15 50.17 7.95
CA ILE A 162 20.59 51.18 7.04
C ILE A 162 20.64 50.68 5.60
N GLY A 163 21.74 50.04 5.17
CA GLY A 163 21.86 49.45 3.84
C GLY A 163 20.80 48.37 3.58
N LEU A 164 20.46 47.57 4.59
CA LEU A 164 19.43 46.53 4.48
C LEU A 164 18.02 47.09 4.22
N LEU A 165 17.72 48.33 4.64
CA LEU A 165 16.42 48.96 4.35
C LEU A 165 16.16 49.13 2.85
N GLY A 166 17.21 49.33 2.06
CA GLY A 166 17.14 49.48 0.61
C GLY A 166 16.91 48.18 -0.15
N ALA A 167 17.12 47.01 0.48
CA ALA A 167 16.98 45.72 -0.19
C ALA A 167 15.52 45.47 -0.60
N GLY A 168 15.24 45.24 -1.88
CA GLY A 168 13.87 45.01 -2.38
C GLY A 168 13.12 46.28 -2.79
N TRP A 169 13.83 47.37 -3.04
CA TRP A 169 13.32 48.61 -3.61
C TRP A 169 14.05 48.95 -4.91
N THR A 170 13.36 49.54 -5.89
CA THR A 170 14.00 50.04 -7.11
C THR A 170 14.80 51.32 -6.87
N LEU A 171 14.39 52.11 -5.88
CA LEU A 171 15.07 53.33 -5.46
C LEU A 171 15.14 53.38 -3.93
N ALA A 172 16.35 53.59 -3.41
CA ALA A 172 16.62 53.82 -1.99
C ALA A 172 17.61 54.98 -1.87
N GLU A 173 17.14 56.11 -1.35
CA GLU A 173 17.92 57.34 -1.18
C GLU A 173 18.09 57.66 0.30
N ARG A 174 19.28 58.11 0.70
CA ARG A 174 19.58 58.52 2.07
C ARG A 174 19.89 60.01 2.13
N HIS A 175 19.30 60.68 3.10
CA HIS A 175 19.57 62.08 3.42
C HIS A 175 19.84 62.22 4.92
N ASP A 176 20.98 62.81 5.29
CA ASP A 176 21.37 62.99 6.69
C ASP A 176 21.03 64.40 7.18
N ALA A 177 20.43 64.50 8.36
CA ALA A 177 20.12 65.77 9.02
C ALA A 177 20.23 65.64 10.55
N ASP A 178 21.04 66.52 11.15
CA ASP A 178 21.19 66.66 12.60
C ASP A 178 21.42 65.32 13.35
N GLY A 179 22.20 64.39 12.77
CA GLY A 179 22.49 63.07 13.34
C GLY A 179 21.42 61.99 13.09
N LEU A 180 20.44 62.26 12.22
CA LEU A 180 19.43 61.31 11.75
C LEU A 180 19.66 60.99 10.27
N ALA A 181 19.40 59.75 9.88
CA ALA A 181 19.26 59.33 8.49
C ALA A 181 17.77 59.25 8.14
N LEU A 182 17.35 60.00 7.11
CA LEU A 182 16.09 59.82 6.40
C LEU A 182 16.37 58.91 5.20
N VAL A 183 15.82 57.70 5.23
CA VAL A 183 15.88 56.74 4.12
C VAL A 183 14.55 56.77 3.38
N VAL A 184 14.59 57.20 2.12
CA VAL A 184 13.43 57.33 1.23
C VAL A 184 13.42 56.13 0.27
N LEU A 185 12.35 55.35 0.32
CA LEU A 185 12.23 54.07 -0.38
C LEU A 185 11.05 54.11 -1.35
N ARG A 186 11.28 53.81 -2.62
CA ARG A 186 10.27 53.84 -3.69
C ARG A 186 10.37 52.64 -4.61
N GLY A 187 9.22 52.27 -5.17
CA GLY A 187 9.07 51.15 -6.10
C GLY A 187 9.44 49.81 -5.47
N PRO A 188 8.54 49.19 -4.69
CA PRO A 188 8.76 47.83 -4.20
C PRO A 188 9.11 46.88 -5.36
N ALA A 189 10.24 46.19 -5.25
CA ALA A 189 10.69 45.21 -6.24
C ALA A 189 10.64 43.80 -5.62
N PRO A 190 10.11 42.79 -6.33
CA PRO A 190 10.15 41.41 -5.85
C PRO A 190 11.62 40.97 -5.71
N ALA A 191 12.07 40.74 -4.48
CA ALA A 191 13.41 40.22 -4.22
C ALA A 191 13.46 38.73 -4.59
N GLN A 192 14.37 38.34 -5.49
CA GLN A 192 14.72 36.92 -5.67
C GLN A 192 15.62 36.46 -4.54
N ALA A 193 15.37 35.25 -4.02
CA ALA A 193 16.27 34.62 -3.05
C ALA A 193 17.64 34.39 -3.69
N THR A 194 18.69 34.96 -3.11
CA THR A 194 20.08 34.71 -3.50
C THR A 194 20.75 33.81 -2.46
N TYR A 195 21.63 32.92 -2.91
CA TYR A 195 22.33 31.95 -2.05
C TYR A 195 23.82 32.23 -2.10
N ALA A 196 24.44 32.38 -0.93
CA ALA A 196 25.89 32.56 -0.80
C ALA A 196 26.52 31.31 -0.17
N GLY A 197 27.55 30.77 -0.81
CA GLY A 197 28.36 29.69 -0.23
C GLY A 197 29.33 30.22 0.83
N LYS A 198 29.59 29.42 1.87
CA LYS A 198 30.78 29.63 2.73
C LYS A 198 32.04 29.13 2.00
N ARG A 199 33.23 29.48 2.52
CA ARG A 199 34.54 29.01 1.99
C ARG A 199 34.54 27.50 1.74
N GLN A 200 35.35 27.06 0.76
CA GLN A 200 35.44 25.66 0.35
C GLN A 200 35.68 24.73 1.56
N PRO A 201 34.80 23.75 1.81
CA PRO A 201 34.92 22.86 2.96
C PRO A 201 36.06 21.84 2.78
N SER A 202 36.63 21.35 3.88
CA SER A 202 37.58 20.24 3.87
C SER A 202 36.86 18.89 3.64
N PRO A 203 37.42 17.98 2.82
CA PRO A 203 36.89 16.62 2.68
C PRO A 203 36.94 15.88 4.02
N HIS A 204 35.81 15.33 4.47
CA HIS A 204 35.69 14.75 5.82
C HIS A 204 34.91 13.42 5.88
N ALA A 205 34.41 12.92 4.74
CA ALA A 205 33.64 11.68 4.68
C ALA A 205 33.91 10.90 3.38
N LEU A 206 33.77 9.58 3.44
CA LEU A 206 33.77 8.69 2.29
C LEU A 206 32.33 8.31 1.94
N THR A 207 31.94 8.46 0.68
CA THR A 207 30.61 8.10 0.19
C THR A 207 30.72 7.04 -0.90
N GLY A 208 29.87 6.02 -0.83
CA GLY A 208 29.75 5.01 -1.88
C GLY A 208 28.40 4.32 -1.89
N ALA A 209 28.17 3.47 -2.89
CA ALA A 209 26.94 2.71 -3.05
C ALA A 209 27.27 1.21 -3.21
N GLY A 210 26.61 0.36 -2.41
CA GLY A 210 26.67 -1.08 -2.58
C GLY A 210 25.40 -1.57 -3.26
N VAL A 211 25.56 -2.47 -4.24
CA VAL A 211 24.50 -2.86 -5.16
C VAL A 211 24.14 -4.32 -4.97
N VAL A 212 22.87 -4.59 -4.67
CA VAL A 212 22.34 -5.96 -4.71
C VAL A 212 21.54 -6.14 -5.97
N VAL A 213 21.97 -7.13 -6.75
CA VAL A 213 21.27 -7.65 -7.92
C VAL A 213 20.98 -9.12 -7.69
N THR A 214 19.80 -9.58 -8.13
CA THR A 214 19.39 -10.98 -8.06
C THR A 214 19.07 -11.51 -9.45
N ASP A 215 19.43 -12.76 -9.70
CA ASP A 215 19.03 -13.45 -10.93
C ASP A 215 17.54 -13.87 -10.88
N PRO A 216 16.97 -14.44 -11.96
CA PRO A 216 15.59 -14.91 -11.97
C PRO A 216 15.27 -16.01 -10.95
N ALA A 217 16.28 -16.66 -10.37
CA ALA A 217 16.14 -17.68 -9.32
C ALA A 217 16.22 -17.07 -7.90
N GLY A 218 16.46 -15.77 -7.76
CA GLY A 218 16.54 -15.09 -6.46
C GLY A 218 17.94 -15.10 -5.83
N ARG A 219 18.95 -15.63 -6.53
CA ARG A 219 20.34 -15.69 -6.04
C ARG A 219 20.99 -14.33 -6.13
N VAL A 220 21.81 -13.96 -5.14
CA VAL A 220 22.53 -12.68 -5.09
C VAL A 220 23.92 -12.80 -5.73
N LEU A 221 24.32 -11.78 -6.49
CA LEU A 221 25.65 -11.72 -7.10
C LEU A 221 26.70 -11.26 -6.07
N LEU A 222 27.76 -12.04 -5.90
CA LEU A 222 28.94 -11.67 -5.10
C LEU A 222 30.23 -11.87 -5.89
N GLY A 223 31.18 -10.97 -5.70
CA GLY A 223 32.50 -10.98 -6.32
C GLY A 223 33.55 -11.44 -5.33
N TRP A 224 34.42 -12.36 -5.75
CA TRP A 224 35.60 -12.73 -4.96
C TRP A 224 36.70 -11.71 -5.21
N SER A 225 36.95 -10.83 -4.25
CA SER A 225 37.92 -9.74 -4.39
C SER A 225 39.37 -10.20 -4.33
N THR A 226 40.28 -9.39 -4.89
CA THR A 226 41.73 -9.58 -4.75
C THR A 226 42.23 -9.44 -3.31
N ARG A 227 41.37 -8.95 -2.40
CA ARG A 227 41.62 -8.82 -0.95
C ARG A 227 41.24 -10.07 -0.16
N GLY A 228 40.69 -11.09 -0.81
CA GLY A 228 40.30 -12.34 -0.15
C GLY A 228 39.01 -12.24 0.66
N VAL A 229 38.07 -11.41 0.22
CA VAL A 229 36.72 -11.28 0.79
C VAL A 229 35.67 -11.30 -0.31
N TRP A 230 34.46 -11.78 0.01
CA TRP A 230 33.28 -11.65 -0.84
C TRP A 230 32.72 -10.23 -0.76
N GLU A 231 32.40 -9.61 -1.89
CA GLU A 231 31.83 -8.27 -1.92
C GLU A 231 30.72 -8.12 -2.97
N LEU A 232 29.80 -7.20 -2.71
CA LEU A 232 28.81 -6.78 -3.70
C LEU A 232 29.47 -5.88 -4.74
N PRO A 233 28.92 -5.79 -5.97
CA PRO A 233 29.26 -4.70 -6.86
C PRO A 233 29.06 -3.35 -6.18
N GLY A 234 29.93 -2.39 -6.45
CA GLY A 234 29.74 -1.02 -5.99
C GLY A 234 31.00 -0.25 -5.65
N GLY A 235 30.92 1.07 -5.75
CA GLY A 235 32.08 1.94 -5.59
C GLY A 235 31.75 3.31 -5.04
N LYS A 236 32.61 4.28 -5.35
CA LYS A 236 32.57 5.63 -4.75
C LYS A 236 31.63 6.53 -5.54
N ASN A 237 30.96 7.42 -4.82
CA ASN A 237 30.15 8.46 -5.43
C ASN A 237 31.01 9.67 -5.86
N SER A 238 30.71 10.20 -7.04
CA SER A 238 31.18 11.50 -7.53
C SER A 238 30.29 12.64 -7.04
N ALA A 239 30.77 13.89 -7.13
CA ALA A 239 30.05 15.06 -6.60
C ALA A 239 28.83 15.48 -7.43
N ASP A 240 28.77 15.02 -8.68
CA ASP A 240 27.80 15.36 -9.72
C ASP A 240 26.76 14.26 -9.98
N GLU A 241 26.80 13.17 -9.21
CA GLU A 241 25.88 12.03 -9.36
C GLU A 241 25.16 11.68 -8.04
N GLY A 242 23.96 11.10 -8.15
CA GLY A 242 23.24 10.53 -7.02
C GLY A 242 23.69 9.11 -6.68
N PHE A 243 23.18 8.55 -5.57
CA PHE A 243 23.52 7.20 -5.14
C PHE A 243 23.02 6.10 -6.07
N ARG A 244 21.90 6.33 -6.77
CA ARG A 244 21.34 5.35 -7.72
C ARG A 244 22.13 5.33 -9.01
N GLU A 245 22.50 6.51 -9.50
CA GLU A 245 23.34 6.69 -10.68
C GLU A 245 24.72 6.05 -10.45
N ALA A 246 25.35 6.31 -9.30
CA ALA A 246 26.62 5.68 -8.93
C ALA A 246 26.48 4.15 -8.84
N ALA A 247 25.43 3.63 -8.20
CA ALA A 247 25.20 2.20 -8.11
C ALA A 247 25.08 1.52 -9.49
N VAL A 248 24.29 2.09 -10.39
CA VAL A 248 24.11 1.53 -11.75
C VAL A 248 25.40 1.61 -12.56
N ARG A 249 26.14 2.73 -12.46
CA ARG A 249 27.44 2.90 -13.12
C ARG A 249 28.44 1.85 -12.65
N GLU A 250 28.63 1.71 -11.34
CA GLU A 250 29.59 0.75 -10.75
C GLU A 250 29.17 -0.70 -11.05
N LEU A 251 27.87 -1.01 -11.07
CA LEU A 251 27.39 -2.33 -11.49
C LEU A 251 27.80 -2.64 -12.94
N GLU A 252 27.62 -1.69 -13.87
CA GLU A 252 28.04 -1.88 -15.26
C GLU A 252 29.56 -1.96 -15.40
N GLU A 253 30.29 -1.08 -14.70
CA GLU A 253 31.76 -1.00 -14.74
C GLU A 253 32.43 -2.27 -14.20
N GLU A 254 31.92 -2.88 -13.12
CA GLU A 254 32.55 -4.04 -12.45
C GLU A 254 32.05 -5.42 -12.93
N THR A 255 30.81 -5.49 -13.45
CA THR A 255 30.15 -6.76 -13.82
C THR A 255 29.74 -6.86 -15.28
N GLY A 256 29.65 -5.73 -16.00
CA GLY A 256 29.05 -5.67 -17.34
C GLY A 256 27.50 -5.75 -17.36
N LEU A 257 26.84 -5.87 -16.21
CA LEU A 257 25.38 -5.85 -16.12
C LEU A 257 24.85 -4.42 -16.28
N LYS A 258 23.88 -4.25 -17.18
CA LYS A 258 23.30 -2.95 -17.49
C LYS A 258 21.93 -2.78 -16.84
N SER A 259 21.69 -1.64 -16.23
CA SER A 259 20.42 -1.29 -15.59
C SER A 259 20.11 0.19 -15.83
N ASP A 260 18.85 0.59 -15.72
CA ASP A 260 18.46 2.00 -15.67
C ASP A 260 18.42 2.45 -14.19
N PRO A 261 18.86 3.67 -13.82
CA PRO A 261 18.67 4.19 -12.47
C PRO A 261 17.22 4.13 -11.95
N ALA A 262 16.22 4.21 -12.83
CA ALA A 262 14.81 4.01 -12.52
C ALA A 262 14.47 2.58 -12.07
N ASP A 263 15.24 1.59 -12.54
CA ASP A 263 15.14 0.17 -12.15
C ASP A 263 15.93 -0.16 -10.89
N SER A 264 16.48 0.85 -10.19
CA SER A 264 17.16 0.70 -8.90
C SER A 264 16.38 1.36 -7.76
N ARG A 265 16.48 0.80 -6.55
CA ARG A 265 15.86 1.33 -5.32
C ARG A 265 16.91 1.57 -4.26
N LEU A 266 17.02 2.81 -3.80
CA LEU A 266 17.81 3.18 -2.62
C LEU A 266 16.98 2.88 -1.37
N LEU A 267 17.43 1.95 -0.53
CA LEU A 267 16.67 1.42 0.61
C LEU A 267 17.12 1.99 1.95
N ALA A 268 18.38 2.34 2.09
CA ALA A 268 18.91 3.00 3.28
C ALA A 268 20.22 3.71 2.99
N LEU A 269 20.56 4.68 3.84
CA LEU A 269 21.93 5.15 4.02
C LEU A 269 22.50 4.50 5.29
N LEU A 270 23.68 3.92 5.16
CA LEU A 270 24.38 3.20 6.20
C LEU A 270 25.60 4.01 6.60
N MET A 271 25.70 4.41 7.87
CA MET A 271 26.81 5.22 8.36
C MET A 271 27.60 4.46 9.42
N ASP A 272 28.89 4.26 9.14
CA ASP A 272 29.87 3.69 10.05
C ASP A 272 31.14 4.55 10.10
N SER A 273 32.18 4.05 10.78
CA SER A 273 33.49 4.67 10.80
C SER A 273 34.56 3.66 10.40
N THR A 274 35.48 4.08 9.55
CA THR A 274 36.67 3.30 9.19
C THR A 274 37.91 4.16 9.41
N HIS A 275 38.85 3.68 10.22
CA HIS A 275 40.10 4.39 10.53
C HIS A 275 39.90 5.85 11.02
N GLY A 276 38.81 6.12 11.73
CA GLY A 276 38.48 7.47 12.24
C GLY A 276 37.82 8.40 11.21
N ILE A 277 37.54 7.92 9.99
CA ILE A 277 36.83 8.65 8.94
C ILE A 277 35.38 8.15 8.87
N PRO A 278 34.37 9.04 8.95
CA PRO A 278 32.98 8.70 8.65
C PRO A 278 32.85 8.12 7.24
N ARG A 279 32.24 6.94 7.13
CA ARG A 279 31.89 6.33 5.85
C ARG A 279 30.38 6.17 5.77
N MET A 280 29.84 6.58 4.63
CA MET A 280 28.44 6.45 4.28
C MET A 280 28.30 5.55 3.05
N THR A 281 27.55 4.46 3.19
CA THR A 281 27.25 3.51 2.14
C THR A 281 25.75 3.52 1.85
N ALA A 282 25.38 3.82 0.61
CA ALA A 282 24.02 3.65 0.13
C ALA A 282 23.73 2.17 -0.14
N ALA A 283 22.65 1.65 0.43
CA ALA A 283 22.14 0.32 0.14
C ALA A 283 21.18 0.38 -1.05
N VAL A 284 21.62 -0.08 -2.22
CA VAL A 284 20.85 -0.02 -3.46
C VAL A 284 20.48 -1.42 -3.93
N ARG A 285 19.20 -1.63 -4.26
CA ARG A 285 18.71 -2.86 -4.89
C ARG A 285 18.35 -2.59 -6.35
N VAL A 286 18.98 -3.30 -7.27
CA VAL A 286 18.59 -3.30 -8.68
C VAL A 286 17.46 -4.31 -8.89
N THR A 287 16.40 -3.87 -9.55
CA THR A 287 15.16 -4.64 -9.76
C THR A 287 15.02 -5.17 -11.18
N ALA A 288 15.73 -4.58 -12.14
CA ALA A 288 15.87 -5.10 -13.50
C ALA A 288 17.26 -4.76 -14.06
N CYS A 289 17.87 -5.72 -14.73
CA CYS A 289 19.12 -5.54 -15.45
C CYS A 289 19.19 -6.50 -16.65
N THR A 290 20.13 -6.24 -17.57
CA THR A 290 20.38 -7.07 -18.74
C THR A 290 21.87 -7.38 -18.87
N GLY A 291 22.19 -8.51 -19.48
CA GLY A 291 23.57 -9.01 -19.63
C GLY A 291 23.87 -10.22 -18.74
N GLU A 292 25.09 -10.74 -18.86
CA GLU A 292 25.63 -11.80 -18.02
C GLU A 292 26.81 -11.24 -17.23
N PRO A 293 26.95 -11.55 -15.93
CA PRO A 293 28.04 -11.03 -15.12
C PRO A 293 29.38 -11.57 -15.60
N ALA A 294 30.32 -10.67 -15.89
CA ALA A 294 31.67 -10.97 -16.29
C ALA A 294 32.66 -10.08 -15.52
N VAL A 295 33.90 -10.56 -15.36
CA VAL A 295 34.96 -9.76 -14.74
C VAL A 295 35.47 -8.74 -15.77
N THR A 296 35.08 -7.49 -15.59
CA THR A 296 35.56 -6.34 -16.38
C THR A 296 36.79 -5.69 -15.74
N GLU A 297 36.91 -5.76 -14.41
CA GLU A 297 38.00 -5.19 -13.62
C GLU A 297 38.81 -6.27 -12.86
N PRO A 298 39.67 -7.02 -13.56
CA PRO A 298 40.38 -8.19 -12.99
C PRO A 298 41.40 -7.83 -11.90
N HIS A 299 41.67 -6.55 -11.70
CA HIS A 299 42.55 -6.04 -10.65
C HIS A 299 41.83 -5.82 -9.30
N LEU A 300 40.49 -5.83 -9.29
CA LEU A 300 39.66 -5.72 -8.09
C LEU A 300 38.95 -7.04 -7.78
N ILE A 301 38.39 -7.71 -8.79
CA ILE A 301 37.59 -8.93 -8.64
C ILE A 301 38.19 -10.08 -9.46
N HIS A 302 38.33 -11.26 -8.86
CA HIS A 302 38.80 -12.47 -9.54
C HIS A 302 37.69 -13.20 -10.31
N ARG A 303 36.47 -13.22 -9.76
CA ARG A 303 35.29 -13.85 -10.37
C ARG A 303 34.00 -13.42 -9.68
N TRP A 304 32.89 -13.54 -10.40
CA TRP A 304 31.53 -13.32 -9.91
C TRP A 304 30.78 -14.65 -9.77
N GLU A 305 30.03 -14.81 -8.69
CA GLU A 305 29.23 -16.00 -8.39
C GLU A 305 27.83 -15.62 -7.91
N TRP A 306 26.84 -16.45 -8.27
CA TRP A 306 25.47 -16.35 -7.78
C TRP A 306 25.32 -17.21 -6.53
N HIS A 307 24.95 -16.61 -5.40
CA HIS A 307 24.78 -17.28 -4.12
C HIS A 307 23.31 -17.28 -3.69
N GLU A 308 22.84 -18.39 -3.13
CA GLU A 308 21.56 -18.40 -2.43
C GLU A 308 21.67 -17.52 -1.17
N PRO A 309 20.73 -16.58 -0.93
CA PRO A 309 20.76 -15.76 0.28
C PRO A 309 20.83 -16.60 1.56
N ALA A 310 20.17 -17.77 1.60
CA ALA A 310 20.17 -18.69 2.73
C ALA A 310 21.55 -19.28 3.06
N ASP A 311 22.47 -19.33 2.11
CA ASP A 311 23.82 -19.88 2.29
C ASP A 311 24.82 -18.84 2.79
N LEU A 312 24.50 -17.54 2.69
CA LEU A 312 25.39 -16.45 3.11
C LEU A 312 25.85 -16.54 4.58
N PRO A 313 25.00 -16.93 5.56
CA PRO A 313 25.44 -17.09 6.94
C PRO A 313 26.47 -18.21 7.14
N ALA A 314 26.57 -19.13 6.18
CA ALA A 314 27.46 -20.29 6.21
C ALA A 314 28.69 -20.14 5.29
N LEU A 315 28.95 -18.96 4.72
CA LEU A 315 30.13 -18.73 3.89
C LEU A 315 31.43 -19.01 4.66
N ALA A 316 32.28 -19.87 4.10
CA ALA A 316 33.57 -20.22 4.68
C ALA A 316 34.57 -19.05 4.64
N GLN A 317 34.32 -18.04 3.81
CA GLN A 317 35.16 -16.86 3.63
C GLN A 317 34.40 -15.58 4.03
N PRO A 318 35.10 -14.56 4.55
CA PRO A 318 34.46 -13.35 5.05
C PRO A 318 33.81 -12.49 3.95
N LEU A 319 32.73 -11.81 4.31
CA LEU A 319 32.10 -10.75 3.53
C LEU A 319 32.72 -9.39 3.86
N PHE A 320 32.88 -8.53 2.86
CA PHE A 320 33.26 -7.13 3.07
C PHE A 320 32.19 -6.41 3.89
N THR A 321 32.59 -5.73 4.97
CA THR A 321 31.64 -5.21 5.98
C THR A 321 30.54 -4.30 5.41
N PRO A 322 30.82 -3.32 4.52
CA PRO A 322 29.77 -2.55 3.85
C PRO A 322 28.79 -3.43 3.07
N SER A 323 29.29 -4.40 2.29
CA SER A 323 28.47 -5.32 1.52
C SER A 323 27.57 -6.15 2.44
N ALA A 324 28.10 -6.62 3.57
CA ALA A 324 27.32 -7.36 4.56
C ALA A 324 26.16 -6.50 5.15
N HIS A 325 26.40 -5.22 5.44
CA HIS A 325 25.35 -4.32 5.90
C HIS A 325 24.30 -4.00 4.83
N VAL A 326 24.71 -3.89 3.57
CA VAL A 326 23.77 -3.70 2.45
C VAL A 326 22.90 -4.96 2.26
N ILE A 327 23.50 -6.16 2.31
CA ILE A 327 22.78 -7.45 2.26
C ILE A 327 21.77 -7.53 3.40
N ASP A 328 22.19 -7.25 4.64
CA ASP A 328 21.31 -7.27 5.81
C ASP A 328 20.25 -6.16 5.78
N THR A 329 20.42 -5.11 4.99
CA THR A 329 19.35 -4.12 4.77
C THR A 329 18.24 -4.68 3.88
N ILE A 330 18.58 -5.58 2.95
CA ILE A 330 17.62 -6.19 2.01
C ILE A 330 16.99 -7.45 2.61
N TRP A 331 17.77 -8.21 3.38
CA TRP A 331 17.32 -9.36 4.14
C TRP A 331 17.64 -9.16 5.62
N PRO A 332 16.83 -8.38 6.36
CA PRO A 332 17.06 -8.09 7.77
C PRO A 332 17.18 -9.35 8.63
N GLY A 333 18.28 -9.44 9.37
CA GLY A 333 18.54 -10.55 10.28
C GLY A 333 19.13 -11.79 9.59
N LEU A 334 19.43 -11.73 8.29
CA LEU A 334 20.10 -12.81 7.58
C LEU A 334 21.50 -13.06 8.15
N LEU A 335 22.27 -12.00 8.36
CA LEU A 335 23.64 -12.08 8.86
C LEU A 335 23.69 -11.73 10.35
N THR A 336 24.23 -12.65 11.16
CA THR A 336 24.40 -12.44 12.60
C THR A 336 25.79 -11.90 12.93
N GLY A 337 25.90 -11.06 13.96
CA GLY A 337 27.20 -10.61 14.49
C GLY A 337 27.88 -9.50 13.65
N LEU A 338 27.11 -8.75 12.86
CA LEU A 338 27.64 -7.61 12.12
C LEU A 338 28.14 -6.49 13.05
N PRO A 339 29.19 -5.74 12.66
CA PRO A 339 29.63 -4.55 13.39
C PRO A 339 28.53 -3.49 13.54
N PRO A 340 28.63 -2.56 14.50
CA PRO A 340 27.64 -1.49 14.62
C PRO A 340 27.62 -0.58 13.39
N VAL A 341 26.41 -0.28 12.89
CA VAL A 341 26.16 0.67 11.81
C VAL A 341 24.90 1.48 12.13
N HIS A 342 24.93 2.79 11.87
CA HIS A 342 23.73 3.62 11.92
C HIS A 342 22.98 3.45 10.60
N ARG A 343 21.74 2.96 10.66
CA ARG A 343 20.89 2.76 9.49
C ARG A 343 19.86 3.88 9.41
N TYR A 344 19.81 4.57 8.28
CA TYR A 344 18.81 5.57 7.94
C TYR A 344 17.95 5.00 6.81
N PRO A 345 16.86 4.26 7.14
CA PRO A 345 16.00 3.68 6.12
C PRO A 345 15.37 4.77 5.26
N ILE A 346 15.35 4.53 3.97
CA ILE A 346 14.68 5.37 2.98
C ILE A 346 13.42 4.62 2.60
N THR A 347 12.29 5.08 3.13
CA THR A 347 10.98 4.67 2.64
C THR A 347 10.98 4.91 1.13
N PRO A 348 10.57 3.93 0.30
CA PRO A 348 10.50 4.16 -1.13
C PRO A 348 9.63 5.39 -1.38
N THR A 349 10.25 6.49 -1.77
CA THR A 349 9.62 7.39 -2.72
C THR A 349 9.58 6.60 -4.02
N GLU A 350 8.56 5.74 -4.14
CA GLU A 350 7.89 5.70 -5.43
C GLU A 350 7.65 7.16 -5.81
N ALA A 351 7.81 7.51 -7.09
CA ALA A 351 7.14 8.69 -7.61
C ALA A 351 5.74 8.67 -6.97
N PRO A 352 5.30 9.76 -6.29
CA PRO A 352 4.01 9.75 -5.62
C PRO A 352 3.04 9.11 -6.60
N GLU A 353 2.36 8.02 -6.23
CA GLU A 353 1.21 7.59 -7.01
C GLU A 353 0.46 8.89 -7.27
N ALA A 354 0.36 9.30 -8.55
CA ALA A 354 -0.21 10.59 -8.90
C ALA A 354 -1.46 10.74 -8.04
N ILE A 355 -1.59 11.83 -7.28
CA ILE A 355 -2.55 11.91 -6.15
C ILE A 355 -3.94 11.39 -6.56
N GLU A 356 -4.32 11.65 -7.82
CA GLU A 356 -5.50 11.12 -8.51
C GLU A 356 -5.59 9.58 -8.55
N ARG A 357 -4.52 8.87 -8.93
CA ARG A 357 -4.46 7.40 -8.94
C ARG A 357 -4.55 6.82 -7.52
N ALA A 358 -3.92 7.43 -6.53
CA ALA A 358 -4.03 6.98 -5.13
C ALA A 358 -5.45 7.19 -4.58
N ALA A 359 -6.06 8.34 -4.89
CA ALA A 359 -7.45 8.64 -4.55
C ALA A 359 -8.41 7.65 -5.24
N GLU A 360 -8.20 7.36 -6.52
CA GLU A 360 -8.99 6.41 -7.28
C GLU A 360 -8.86 4.98 -6.75
N ALA A 361 -7.64 4.55 -6.45
CA ALA A 361 -7.40 3.25 -5.83
C ALA A 361 -8.06 3.11 -4.46
N THR A 362 -8.17 4.21 -3.69
CA THR A 362 -8.88 4.23 -2.42
C THR A 362 -10.40 4.14 -2.62
N ARG A 363 -10.93 4.91 -3.57
CA ARG A 363 -12.35 4.90 -3.93
C ARG A 363 -12.82 3.51 -4.37
N LEU A 364 -12.08 2.87 -5.30
CA LEU A 364 -12.41 1.54 -5.81
C LEU A 364 -12.28 0.46 -4.73
N ARG A 365 -11.29 0.58 -3.83
CA ARG A 365 -11.16 -0.33 -2.69
C ARG A 365 -12.36 -0.26 -1.75
N HIS A 366 -12.82 0.94 -1.44
CA HIS A 366 -14.00 1.12 -0.59
C HIS A 366 -15.25 0.60 -1.28
N ALA A 367 -15.43 0.88 -2.57
CA ALA A 367 -16.55 0.35 -3.36
C ALA A 367 -16.56 -1.20 -3.40
N MET A 368 -15.38 -1.82 -3.55
CA MET A 368 -15.23 -3.28 -3.43
C MET A 368 -15.67 -3.76 -2.05
N ALA A 369 -15.21 -3.12 -0.96
CA ALA A 369 -15.60 -3.49 0.40
C ALA A 369 -17.10 -3.30 0.66
N ASP A 370 -17.69 -2.21 0.17
CA ASP A 370 -19.14 -1.95 0.24
C ASP A 370 -19.92 -3.07 -0.47
N ARG A 371 -19.48 -3.46 -1.67
CA ARG A 371 -20.10 -4.57 -2.41
C ARG A 371 -19.99 -5.91 -1.68
N LEU A 372 -18.86 -6.20 -1.04
CA LEU A 372 -18.69 -7.41 -0.22
C LEU A 372 -19.67 -7.44 0.97
N VAL A 373 -20.02 -6.28 1.52
CA VAL A 373 -21.04 -6.14 2.58
C VAL A 373 -22.44 -6.31 2.01
N GLU A 374 -22.76 -5.64 0.90
CA GLU A 374 -24.07 -5.72 0.23
C GLU A 374 -24.40 -7.15 -0.20
N ASP A 375 -23.40 -7.89 -0.72
CA ASP A 375 -23.52 -9.28 -1.15
C ASP A 375 -23.50 -10.28 0.04
N GLY A 376 -23.46 -9.80 1.30
CA GLY A 376 -23.47 -10.62 2.51
C GLY A 376 -22.22 -11.49 2.69
N ARG A 377 -21.10 -11.13 2.06
CA ARG A 377 -19.82 -11.84 2.19
C ARG A 377 -19.13 -11.52 3.51
N THR A 378 -19.38 -10.33 4.06
CA THR A 378 -18.94 -9.89 5.39
C THR A 378 -19.90 -8.85 5.97
N ASP A 379 -19.78 -8.55 7.26
CA ASP A 379 -20.62 -7.53 7.92
C ASP A 379 -19.95 -6.14 7.90
N ALA A 380 -20.76 -5.08 7.79
CA ALA A 380 -20.29 -3.70 7.86
C ALA A 380 -19.60 -3.42 9.21
N GLY A 381 -18.42 -2.79 9.18
CA GLY A 381 -17.64 -2.46 10.37
C GLY A 381 -17.00 -3.67 11.08
N SER A 382 -17.12 -4.87 10.52
CA SER A 382 -16.39 -6.04 11.01
C SER A 382 -14.87 -5.89 10.81
N PRO A 383 -14.04 -6.65 11.55
CA PRO A 383 -12.60 -6.69 11.31
C PRO A 383 -12.22 -7.03 9.85
N ILE A 384 -13.04 -7.83 9.16
CA ILE A 384 -12.83 -8.22 7.77
C ILE A 384 -13.10 -7.02 6.84
N ASP A 385 -14.22 -6.32 7.01
CA ASP A 385 -14.53 -5.08 6.27
C ASP A 385 -13.41 -4.04 6.45
N ALA A 386 -12.97 -3.81 7.70
CA ALA A 386 -11.86 -2.92 8.01
C ALA A 386 -10.55 -3.34 7.31
N ALA A 387 -10.25 -4.64 7.27
CA ALA A 387 -9.07 -5.16 6.59
C ALA A 387 -9.11 -4.90 5.08
N PHE A 388 -10.24 -5.16 4.41
CA PHE A 388 -10.39 -4.91 2.97
C PHE A 388 -10.32 -3.42 2.62
N ARG A 389 -10.79 -2.52 3.50
CA ARG A 389 -10.61 -1.07 3.34
C ARG A 389 -9.16 -0.61 3.55
N ARG A 390 -8.37 -1.34 4.34
CA ARG A 390 -6.97 -0.96 4.65
C ARG A 390 -5.97 -1.51 3.65
N VAL A 391 -6.03 -2.80 3.32
CA VAL A 391 -4.98 -3.47 2.52
C VAL A 391 -5.09 -3.05 1.04
N PRO A 392 -4.02 -2.51 0.42
CA PRO A 392 -4.07 -2.02 -0.95
C PRO A 392 -3.90 -3.17 -1.98
N ARG A 393 -4.98 -3.90 -2.29
CA ARG A 393 -4.98 -5.08 -3.19
C ARG A 393 -4.21 -4.87 -4.51
N HIS A 394 -4.39 -3.73 -5.16
CA HIS A 394 -3.69 -3.38 -6.41
C HIS A 394 -2.16 -3.44 -6.32
N ARG A 395 -1.55 -3.25 -5.14
CA ARG A 395 -0.09 -3.35 -4.96
C ARG A 395 0.42 -4.80 -5.04
N PHE A 396 -0.44 -5.77 -4.78
CA PHE A 396 -0.14 -7.20 -4.97
C PHE A 396 -0.38 -7.66 -6.43
N LEU A 397 -0.85 -6.75 -7.30
CA LEU A 397 -1.26 -7.01 -8.68
C LEU A 397 -0.64 -6.00 -9.68
N PRO A 398 0.70 -5.82 -9.73
CA PRO A 398 1.33 -5.03 -10.78
C PRO A 398 0.92 -5.49 -12.18
N GLY A 399 0.63 -4.53 -13.06
CA GLY A 399 0.19 -4.78 -14.44
C GLY A 399 -1.31 -4.98 -14.61
N VAL A 400 -2.08 -5.10 -13.52
CA VAL A 400 -3.55 -5.17 -13.56
C VAL A 400 -4.14 -3.76 -13.43
N SER A 401 -5.25 -3.48 -14.13
CA SER A 401 -5.94 -2.19 -14.00
C SER A 401 -6.52 -2.03 -12.58
N LEU A 402 -6.73 -0.79 -12.11
CA LEU A 402 -7.32 -0.59 -10.78
C LEU A 402 -8.75 -1.14 -10.71
N THR A 403 -9.52 -1.01 -11.79
CA THR A 403 -10.88 -1.55 -11.89
C THR A 403 -10.88 -3.07 -11.71
N ASP A 404 -10.02 -3.79 -12.45
CA ASP A 404 -9.96 -5.25 -12.35
C ASP A 404 -9.36 -5.71 -11.02
N ALA A 405 -8.41 -4.95 -10.46
CA ALA A 405 -7.80 -5.27 -9.18
C ALA A 405 -8.79 -5.19 -8.01
N TYR A 406 -9.82 -4.34 -8.13
CA TYR A 406 -10.86 -4.14 -7.12
C TYR A 406 -12.24 -4.66 -7.54
N ASP A 407 -12.34 -5.39 -8.66
CA ASP A 407 -13.53 -6.17 -8.96
C ASP A 407 -13.62 -7.33 -7.97
N ALA A 408 -14.76 -7.44 -7.27
CA ALA A 408 -15.00 -8.42 -6.23
C ALA A 408 -14.95 -9.86 -6.74
N GLU A 409 -15.17 -10.09 -8.05
CA GLU A 409 -15.24 -11.39 -8.72
C GLU A 409 -13.93 -11.79 -9.42
N GLN A 410 -13.00 -10.86 -9.62
CA GLN A 410 -11.80 -11.12 -10.41
C GLN A 410 -10.70 -11.82 -9.59
N ALA A 411 -10.15 -12.89 -10.18
CA ALA A 411 -8.97 -13.60 -9.67
C ALA A 411 -7.81 -13.58 -10.69
N PRO A 412 -7.07 -12.46 -10.83
CA PRO A 412 -6.01 -12.36 -11.82
C PRO A 412 -4.91 -13.40 -11.61
N VAL A 413 -4.57 -14.10 -12.70
CA VAL A 413 -3.47 -15.09 -12.73
C VAL A 413 -2.14 -14.35 -12.70
N THR A 414 -1.28 -14.71 -11.75
CA THR A 414 0.04 -14.09 -11.55
C THR A 414 1.17 -14.92 -12.14
N ARG A 415 1.00 -16.24 -12.23
CA ARG A 415 1.99 -17.14 -12.84
C ARG A 415 1.33 -18.25 -13.66
N ARG A 416 2.00 -18.63 -14.75
CA ARG A 416 1.63 -19.75 -15.62
C ARG A 416 2.84 -20.66 -15.87
N THR A 417 2.57 -21.92 -16.19
CA THR A 417 3.57 -22.82 -16.79
C THR A 417 3.87 -22.40 -18.23
N PRO A 418 4.97 -22.90 -18.83
CA PRO A 418 5.24 -22.70 -20.26
C PRO A 418 4.11 -23.19 -21.19
N GLY A 419 3.32 -24.18 -20.75
CA GLY A 419 2.14 -24.67 -21.46
C GLY A 419 0.87 -23.84 -21.26
N GLY A 420 0.96 -22.71 -20.55
CA GLY A 420 -0.15 -21.76 -20.35
C GLY A 420 -1.06 -22.05 -19.15
N ALA A 421 -0.89 -23.18 -18.46
CA ALA A 421 -1.67 -23.52 -17.26
C ALA A 421 -1.35 -22.57 -16.10
N ALA A 422 -2.38 -22.07 -15.39
CA ALA A 422 -2.18 -21.17 -14.25
C ALA A 422 -1.62 -21.94 -13.04
N THR A 423 -0.56 -21.40 -12.42
CA THR A 423 0.08 -21.97 -11.22
C THR A 423 -0.02 -21.08 -10.00
N SER A 424 -0.33 -19.79 -10.17
CA SER A 424 -0.58 -18.84 -9.09
C SER A 424 -1.57 -17.77 -9.55
N SER A 425 -2.40 -17.29 -8.63
CA SER A 425 -3.30 -16.16 -8.81
C SER A 425 -3.51 -15.43 -7.48
N VAL A 426 -3.99 -14.20 -7.54
CA VAL A 426 -4.58 -13.56 -6.35
C VAL A 426 -6.07 -13.84 -6.37
N SER A 427 -6.56 -14.65 -5.43
CA SER A 427 -7.96 -15.09 -5.37
C SER A 427 -8.96 -13.93 -5.32
N ALA A 428 -10.18 -14.15 -5.81
CA ALA A 428 -11.23 -13.14 -5.84
C ALA A 428 -11.57 -12.60 -4.43
N PRO A 429 -11.80 -11.28 -4.27
CA PRO A 429 -12.14 -10.69 -2.97
C PRO A 429 -13.34 -11.35 -2.27
N TRP A 430 -14.41 -11.71 -3.00
CA TRP A 430 -15.59 -12.34 -2.39
C TRP A 430 -15.26 -13.65 -1.68
N LEU A 431 -14.39 -14.47 -2.29
CA LEU A 431 -14.03 -15.77 -1.76
C LEU A 431 -13.07 -15.64 -0.58
N GLN A 432 -12.11 -14.70 -0.66
CA GLN A 432 -11.22 -14.39 0.47
C GLN A 432 -12.00 -13.86 1.69
N ALA A 433 -12.99 -12.99 1.48
CA ALA A 433 -13.86 -12.50 2.55
C ALA A 433 -14.63 -13.64 3.22
N LEU A 434 -15.22 -14.54 2.44
CA LEU A 434 -15.90 -15.74 2.97
C LEU A 434 -14.95 -16.64 3.76
N MET A 435 -13.77 -16.94 3.21
CA MET A 435 -12.77 -17.78 3.89
C MET A 435 -12.29 -17.17 5.20
N LEU A 436 -12.07 -15.84 5.26
CA LEU A 436 -11.69 -15.14 6.48
C LEU A 436 -12.84 -15.11 7.51
N ARG A 437 -14.08 -14.95 7.06
CA ARG A 437 -15.29 -15.05 7.90
C ARG A 437 -15.40 -16.44 8.51
N ASP A 438 -15.20 -17.47 7.71
CA ASP A 438 -15.29 -18.86 8.15
C ASP A 438 -14.08 -19.26 9.01
N ALA A 439 -12.95 -18.57 8.90
CA ALA A 439 -11.81 -18.73 9.80
C ALA A 439 -12.04 -18.15 11.20
N ARG A 440 -13.00 -17.24 11.37
CA ARG A 440 -13.39 -16.66 12.66
C ARG A 440 -12.19 -16.12 13.46
N LEU A 441 -11.27 -15.48 12.75
CA LEU A 441 -10.04 -14.95 13.32
C LEU A 441 -10.31 -13.89 14.39
N ARG A 442 -9.46 -13.84 15.41
CA ARG A 442 -9.48 -12.92 16.54
C ARG A 442 -8.11 -12.30 16.74
N LEU A 443 -8.08 -11.16 17.44
CA LEU A 443 -6.84 -10.52 17.87
C LEU A 443 -5.94 -11.52 18.62
N GLY A 444 -4.67 -11.55 18.26
CA GLY A 444 -3.67 -12.43 18.85
C GLY A 444 -3.62 -13.84 18.27
N ASN A 445 -4.51 -14.22 17.34
CA ASN A 445 -4.48 -15.56 16.78
C ASN A 445 -3.19 -15.87 15.98
N THR A 446 -2.86 -17.16 15.94
CA THR A 446 -1.82 -17.74 15.08
C THR A 446 -2.48 -18.37 13.86
N VAL A 447 -2.13 -17.86 12.67
CA VAL A 447 -2.69 -18.27 11.38
C VAL A 447 -1.59 -18.83 10.49
N ILE A 448 -1.87 -19.97 9.88
CA ILE A 448 -1.05 -20.56 8.82
C ILE A 448 -1.83 -20.45 7.51
N GLU A 449 -1.22 -19.84 6.50
CA GLU A 449 -1.71 -19.82 5.13
C GLU A 449 -0.88 -20.81 4.29
N VAL A 450 -1.56 -21.67 3.54
CA VAL A 450 -0.95 -22.59 2.56
C VAL A 450 -1.34 -22.15 1.16
N GLY A 451 -0.35 -21.76 0.35
CA GLY A 451 -0.53 -21.01 -0.89
C GLY A 451 -0.28 -19.52 -0.64
N SER A 452 0.76 -18.95 -1.24
CA SER A 452 1.15 -17.56 -0.99
C SER A 452 0.75 -16.64 -2.13
N GLY A 453 0.34 -15.42 -1.76
CA GLY A 453 0.12 -14.32 -2.69
C GLY A 453 0.29 -12.95 -2.03
N GLY A 454 0.66 -12.93 -0.75
CA GLY A 454 0.80 -11.74 0.10
C GLY A 454 -0.52 -11.11 0.52
N PHE A 455 -1.48 -10.94 -0.38
CA PHE A 455 -2.70 -10.17 -0.11
C PHE A 455 -3.58 -10.77 1.01
N ASN A 456 -3.88 -12.07 0.96
CA ASN A 456 -4.71 -12.71 1.99
C ASN A 456 -3.99 -12.81 3.34
N ALA A 457 -2.67 -13.03 3.35
CA ALA A 457 -1.86 -12.94 4.55
C ALA A 457 -1.87 -11.52 5.17
N ALA A 458 -1.84 -10.46 4.36
CA ALA A 458 -1.97 -9.08 4.83
C ALA A 458 -3.36 -8.84 5.45
N LEU A 459 -4.44 -9.32 4.81
CA LEU A 459 -5.80 -9.26 5.38
C LEU A 459 -5.90 -10.03 6.71
N ALA A 460 -5.35 -11.23 6.79
CA ALA A 460 -5.30 -11.99 8.04
C ALA A 460 -4.52 -11.22 9.12
N LYS A 461 -3.39 -10.59 8.76
CA LYS A 461 -2.56 -9.80 9.68
C LYS A 461 -3.30 -8.58 10.22
N GLU A 462 -4.14 -7.94 9.42
CA GLU A 462 -5.05 -6.89 9.88
C GLU A 462 -5.98 -7.36 11.00
N ILE A 463 -6.61 -8.52 10.79
CA ILE A 463 -7.64 -9.05 11.69
C ILE A 463 -7.02 -9.53 13.01
N VAL A 464 -5.88 -10.22 12.96
CA VAL A 464 -5.22 -10.74 14.17
C VAL A 464 -4.38 -9.68 14.90
N GLY A 465 -4.13 -8.53 14.27
CA GLY A 465 -3.44 -7.39 14.85
C GLY A 465 -1.94 -7.60 15.07
N SER A 466 -1.30 -6.64 15.74
CA SER A 466 0.16 -6.61 15.94
C SER A 466 0.68 -7.82 16.73
N HIS A 467 -0.09 -8.29 17.71
CA HIS A 467 0.27 -9.42 18.57
C HIS A 467 -0.05 -10.80 17.98
N GLY A 468 -0.85 -10.87 16.91
CA GLY A 468 -1.13 -12.12 16.21
C GLY A 468 0.01 -12.53 15.27
N THR A 469 0.09 -13.81 14.94
CA THR A 469 1.11 -14.36 14.06
C THR A 469 0.49 -14.85 12.76
N VAL A 470 1.08 -14.48 11.62
CA VAL A 470 0.67 -14.99 10.30
C VAL A 470 1.89 -15.58 9.61
N MET A 471 1.80 -16.85 9.24
CA MET A 471 2.80 -17.58 8.47
C MET A 471 2.19 -17.96 7.12
N SER A 472 2.81 -17.61 6.01
CA SER A 472 2.34 -17.90 4.65
C SER A 472 3.36 -18.80 3.95
N ILE A 473 2.90 -19.89 3.35
CA ILE A 473 3.76 -20.94 2.81
C ILE A 473 3.47 -21.12 1.33
N ASP A 474 4.51 -21.23 0.52
CA ASP A 474 4.37 -21.67 -0.87
C ASP A 474 5.57 -22.54 -1.28
N ILE A 475 5.35 -23.49 -2.19
CA ILE A 475 6.40 -24.37 -2.71
C ILE A 475 7.25 -23.67 -3.78
N ASP A 476 6.72 -22.58 -4.36
CA ASP A 476 7.31 -21.90 -5.48
C ASP A 476 8.13 -20.67 -5.01
N PRO A 477 9.47 -20.65 -5.22
CA PRO A 477 10.31 -19.54 -4.77
C PRO A 477 9.88 -18.19 -5.35
N TRP A 478 9.46 -18.14 -6.63
CA TRP A 478 9.00 -16.90 -7.26
C TRP A 478 7.77 -16.32 -6.55
N VAL A 479 6.85 -17.20 -6.14
CA VAL A 479 5.63 -16.78 -5.44
C VAL A 479 6.00 -16.26 -4.06
N THR A 480 6.89 -16.95 -3.33
CA THR A 480 7.33 -16.50 -2.00
C THR A 480 8.09 -15.16 -2.05
N ASP A 481 8.96 -14.96 -3.03
CA ASP A 481 9.72 -13.72 -3.17
C ASP A 481 8.84 -12.54 -3.57
N ARG A 482 7.88 -12.78 -4.47
CA ARG A 482 6.84 -11.82 -4.82
C ARG A 482 6.02 -11.42 -3.60
N ALA A 483 5.57 -12.40 -2.81
CA ALA A 483 4.77 -12.15 -1.61
C ALA A 483 5.56 -11.33 -0.58
N ARG A 484 6.81 -11.70 -0.27
CA ARG A 484 7.69 -10.94 0.64
C ARG A 484 7.83 -9.49 0.19
N ARG A 485 8.22 -9.28 -1.06
CA ARG A 485 8.39 -7.94 -1.64
C ARG A 485 7.15 -7.07 -1.45
N PHE A 486 5.96 -7.58 -1.81
CA PHE A 486 4.74 -6.75 -1.72
C PHE A 486 4.22 -6.59 -0.30
N LEU A 487 4.42 -7.57 0.57
CA LEU A 487 4.16 -7.41 2.00
C LEU A 487 5.04 -6.30 2.58
N ASP A 488 6.34 -6.28 2.26
CA ASP A 488 7.25 -5.23 2.70
C ASP A 488 6.88 -3.86 2.11
N ASP A 489 6.65 -3.78 0.80
CA ASP A 489 6.26 -2.54 0.09
C ASP A 489 4.93 -1.96 0.63
N THR A 490 4.07 -2.79 1.25
CA THR A 490 2.79 -2.38 1.83
C THR A 490 2.78 -2.31 3.36
N GLY A 491 3.92 -2.50 4.01
CA GLY A 491 4.11 -2.33 5.46
C GLY A 491 3.79 -3.56 6.32
N TYR A 492 3.54 -4.73 5.72
CA TYR A 492 3.22 -6.00 6.38
C TYR A 492 4.44 -6.92 6.60
N HIS A 493 5.62 -6.35 6.84
CA HIS A 493 6.89 -7.04 7.14
C HIS A 493 6.83 -8.07 8.29
N GLN A 494 5.79 -8.03 9.11
CA GLN A 494 5.54 -8.96 10.22
C GLN A 494 5.01 -10.33 9.76
N VAL A 495 4.50 -10.42 8.52
CA VAL A 495 4.03 -11.69 7.95
C VAL A 495 5.24 -12.53 7.57
N ARG A 496 5.31 -13.76 8.07
CA ARG A 496 6.44 -14.66 7.82
C ARG A 496 6.15 -15.53 6.60
N VAL A 497 6.87 -15.28 5.51
CA VAL A 497 6.73 -16.05 4.27
C VAL A 497 7.77 -17.16 4.22
N HIS A 498 7.33 -18.40 4.08
CA HIS A 498 8.15 -19.60 4.08
C HIS A 498 8.10 -20.31 2.72
N LEU A 499 9.27 -20.68 2.21
CA LEU A 499 9.39 -21.57 1.05
C LEU A 499 9.33 -23.02 1.55
N GLY A 500 8.37 -23.79 1.05
CA GLY A 500 8.20 -25.18 1.44
C GLY A 500 6.92 -25.80 0.91
N ASP A 501 6.88 -27.13 0.93
CA ASP A 501 5.70 -27.89 0.53
C ASP A 501 4.55 -27.66 1.50
N GLY A 502 3.42 -27.15 0.99
CA GLY A 502 2.22 -26.87 1.76
C GLY A 502 1.63 -28.07 2.50
N GLU A 503 1.87 -29.30 2.02
CA GLU A 503 1.37 -30.51 2.69
C GLU A 503 2.11 -30.85 3.98
N THR A 504 3.40 -30.49 4.08
CA THR A 504 4.27 -30.95 5.17
C THR A 504 4.88 -29.81 6.00
N ALA A 505 5.19 -28.68 5.38
CA ALA A 505 5.84 -27.54 6.01
C ALA A 505 5.11 -27.01 7.26
N PRO A 506 3.76 -26.95 7.33
CA PRO A 506 3.06 -26.46 8.53
C PRO A 506 3.49 -27.15 9.83
N ALA A 507 3.85 -28.44 9.79
CA ALA A 507 4.25 -29.19 10.98
C ALA A 507 5.59 -28.73 11.59
N ALA A 508 6.45 -28.09 10.80
CA ALA A 508 7.76 -27.60 11.25
C ALA A 508 7.74 -26.13 11.70
N LEU A 509 6.67 -25.38 11.37
CA LEU A 509 6.63 -23.93 11.57
C LEU A 509 5.98 -23.52 12.89
N VAL A 510 5.12 -24.36 13.45
CA VAL A 510 4.44 -24.09 14.72
C VAL A 510 4.50 -25.28 15.66
N THR A 511 4.28 -25.01 16.94
CA THR A 511 4.11 -26.09 17.92
C THR A 511 2.82 -26.87 17.57
N PRO A 512 2.82 -28.22 17.63
CA PRO A 512 1.59 -28.98 17.46
C PRO A 512 0.48 -28.48 18.38
N GLY A 513 -0.72 -28.31 17.83
CA GLY A 513 -1.87 -27.82 18.58
C GLY A 513 -1.87 -26.32 18.91
N SER A 514 -1.02 -25.50 18.29
CA SER A 514 -0.92 -24.06 18.60
C SER A 514 -1.50 -23.11 17.54
N ALA A 515 -1.90 -23.59 16.36
CA ALA A 515 -2.50 -22.75 15.33
C ALA A 515 -4.01 -22.60 15.56
N ASP A 516 -4.52 -21.36 15.55
CA ASP A 516 -5.95 -21.11 15.66
C ASP A 516 -6.67 -21.34 14.33
N ALA A 517 -5.98 -21.06 13.21
CA ALA A 517 -6.52 -21.29 11.87
C ALA A 517 -5.44 -21.74 10.88
N VAL A 518 -5.84 -22.62 9.96
CA VAL A 518 -5.13 -22.98 8.74
C VAL A 518 -6.03 -22.60 7.57
N ILE A 519 -5.55 -21.72 6.69
CA ILE A 519 -6.28 -21.25 5.51
C ILE A 519 -5.50 -21.69 4.28
N VAL A 520 -6.07 -22.61 3.51
CA VAL A 520 -5.46 -23.11 2.27
C VAL A 520 -6.03 -22.31 1.11
N THR A 521 -5.19 -21.68 0.29
CA THR A 521 -5.57 -20.81 -0.84
C THR A 521 -5.17 -21.43 -2.18
N VAL A 522 -5.07 -22.75 -2.19
CA VAL A 522 -4.86 -23.61 -3.36
C VAL A 522 -5.83 -24.78 -3.27
N GLU A 523 -6.11 -25.41 -4.40
CA GLU A 523 -6.97 -26.59 -4.44
C GLU A 523 -6.23 -27.82 -3.91
N ALA A 524 -6.68 -28.34 -2.78
CA ALA A 524 -6.20 -29.56 -2.17
C ALA A 524 -7.07 -30.75 -2.59
N ARG A 525 -6.47 -31.93 -2.72
CA ARG A 525 -7.21 -33.17 -3.03
C ARG A 525 -7.35 -34.11 -1.84
N ASP A 526 -6.68 -33.79 -0.74
CA ASP A 526 -6.67 -34.53 0.52
C ASP A 526 -6.37 -33.54 1.67
N ILE A 527 -6.48 -34.01 2.91
CA ILE A 527 -6.15 -33.27 4.12
C ILE A 527 -4.93 -33.94 4.78
N PRO A 528 -3.72 -33.40 4.60
CA PRO A 528 -2.51 -33.90 5.24
C PRO A 528 -2.57 -33.85 6.77
N PRO A 529 -1.93 -34.80 7.48
CA PRO A 529 -1.89 -34.80 8.94
C PRO A 529 -1.26 -33.52 9.52
N ALA A 530 -0.33 -32.88 8.78
CA ALA A 530 0.31 -31.65 9.21
C ALA A 530 -0.68 -30.53 9.52
N TRP A 531 -1.76 -30.41 8.73
CA TRP A 531 -2.78 -29.36 8.92
C TRP A 531 -3.65 -29.64 10.16
N ILE A 532 -3.98 -30.90 10.41
CA ILE A 532 -4.75 -31.29 11.60
C ILE A 532 -3.90 -31.16 12.86
N ASN A 533 -2.63 -31.57 12.79
CA ASN A 533 -1.73 -31.61 13.94
C ASN A 533 -1.32 -30.22 14.42
N CYS A 534 -1.17 -29.23 13.53
CA CYS A 534 -0.84 -27.87 13.94
C CYS A 534 -2.02 -27.14 14.60
N LEU A 535 -3.27 -27.49 14.25
CA LEU A 535 -4.47 -26.84 14.78
C LEU A 535 -4.69 -27.10 16.28
N ALA A 536 -4.96 -26.04 17.03
CA ALA A 536 -5.52 -26.10 18.37
C ALA A 536 -6.91 -26.75 18.36
N GLU A 537 -7.34 -27.26 19.51
CA GLU A 537 -8.72 -27.73 19.67
C GLU A 537 -9.70 -26.58 19.41
N SER A 538 -10.82 -26.84 18.71
CA SER A 538 -11.72 -25.80 18.17
C SER A 538 -11.10 -24.86 17.12
N GLY A 539 -9.84 -25.07 16.72
CA GLY A 539 -9.19 -24.39 15.61
C GLY A 539 -9.87 -24.70 14.27
N ARG A 540 -9.61 -23.85 13.28
CA ARG A 540 -10.35 -23.83 12.00
C ARG A 540 -9.45 -24.22 10.83
N LEU A 541 -9.85 -25.20 10.03
CA LEU A 541 -9.23 -25.48 8.72
C LEU A 541 -10.19 -25.02 7.62
N ILE A 542 -9.73 -24.14 6.74
CA ILE A 542 -10.50 -23.64 5.61
C ILE A 542 -9.74 -24.10 4.38
N VAL A 543 -10.33 -25.02 3.63
CA VAL A 543 -9.64 -25.68 2.52
C VAL A 543 -10.55 -25.79 1.29
N PRO A 544 -10.08 -25.32 0.13
CA PRO A 544 -10.64 -25.69 -1.17
C PRO A 544 -10.33 -27.16 -1.45
N LEU A 545 -11.22 -28.05 -1.04
CA LEU A 545 -11.06 -29.49 -1.13
C LEU A 545 -11.77 -30.05 -2.36
N ARG A 546 -11.04 -30.77 -3.20
CA ARG A 546 -11.59 -31.49 -4.34
C ARG A 546 -12.23 -32.80 -3.87
N ILE A 547 -13.54 -32.90 -4.06
CA ILE A 547 -14.39 -34.04 -3.73
C ILE A 547 -15.12 -34.46 -5.02
N HIS A 548 -14.88 -35.68 -5.49
CA HIS A 548 -15.45 -36.20 -6.74
C HIS A 548 -15.20 -35.29 -7.95
N GLY A 549 -14.06 -34.61 -7.93
CA GLY A 549 -13.59 -33.74 -9.01
C GLY A 549 -14.24 -32.34 -9.07
N TYR A 550 -15.11 -32.01 -8.12
CA TYR A 550 -15.56 -30.65 -7.86
C TYR A 550 -14.84 -30.07 -6.64
N THR A 551 -14.60 -28.76 -6.64
CA THR A 551 -13.81 -28.10 -5.60
C THR A 551 -14.68 -27.24 -4.71
N TRP A 552 -14.55 -27.49 -3.41
CA TRP A 552 -15.39 -26.91 -2.37
C TRP A 552 -14.52 -26.21 -1.35
N SER A 553 -14.75 -24.92 -1.09
CA SER A 553 -14.22 -24.28 0.11
C SER A 553 -15.01 -24.79 1.31
N ILE A 554 -14.35 -25.55 2.19
CA ILE A 554 -14.97 -26.20 3.35
C ILE A 554 -14.31 -25.68 4.64
N PRO A 555 -15.08 -25.10 5.56
CA PRO A 555 -14.58 -24.65 6.85
C PRO A 555 -14.80 -25.70 7.94
N PHE A 556 -13.77 -26.48 8.20
CA PHE A 556 -13.76 -27.45 9.28
C PHE A 556 -13.46 -26.82 10.64
N THR A 557 -14.05 -27.40 11.69
CA THR A 557 -13.64 -27.18 13.09
C THR A 557 -13.01 -28.45 13.64
N LYS A 558 -11.84 -28.31 14.28
CA LYS A 558 -11.19 -29.42 14.96
C LYS A 558 -11.98 -29.81 16.21
N ARG A 559 -12.36 -31.09 16.30
CA ARG A 559 -13.08 -31.68 17.43
C ARG A 559 -12.52 -33.06 17.75
N ASN A 560 -12.07 -33.27 18.99
CA ASN A 560 -11.60 -34.57 19.48
C ASN A 560 -10.54 -35.22 18.56
N GLY A 561 -9.64 -34.43 18.00
CA GLY A 561 -8.59 -34.92 17.08
C GLY A 561 -9.02 -35.16 15.62
N GLY A 562 -10.32 -35.07 15.30
CA GLY A 562 -10.85 -35.08 13.93
C GLY A 562 -11.31 -33.70 13.46
N LEU A 563 -11.83 -33.62 12.24
CA LEU A 563 -12.42 -32.41 11.68
C LEU A 563 -13.91 -32.62 11.37
N VAL A 564 -14.72 -31.59 11.59
CA VAL A 564 -16.17 -31.59 11.30
C VAL A 564 -16.56 -30.33 10.53
N ALA A 565 -17.37 -30.48 9.48
CA ALA A 565 -17.95 -29.39 8.69
C ALA A 565 -19.40 -29.69 8.28
N ASP A 566 -20.18 -28.64 8.06
CA ASP A 566 -21.58 -28.67 7.61
C ASP A 566 -21.88 -27.57 6.58
N SER A 567 -20.83 -26.90 6.08
CA SER A 567 -20.94 -25.79 5.14
C SER A 567 -20.00 -26.00 3.96
N TYR A 568 -20.46 -25.59 2.78
CA TYR A 568 -19.80 -25.82 1.51
C TYR A 568 -20.00 -24.58 0.63
N THR A 569 -18.94 -24.17 -0.05
CA THR A 569 -19.03 -23.13 -1.09
C THR A 569 -18.27 -23.64 -2.31
N VAL A 570 -18.94 -23.84 -3.44
CA VAL A 570 -18.21 -24.21 -4.65
C VAL A 570 -17.28 -23.08 -5.07
N CYS A 571 -16.07 -23.44 -5.45
CA CYS A 571 -15.06 -22.50 -5.89
C CYS A 571 -14.07 -23.13 -6.87
N GLY A 572 -13.18 -22.30 -7.43
CA GLY A 572 -12.03 -22.75 -8.21
C GLY A 572 -10.75 -22.14 -7.64
N PHE A 573 -9.68 -22.94 -7.59
CA PHE A 573 -8.35 -22.52 -7.20
C PHE A 573 -7.31 -23.17 -8.11
N VAL A 574 -6.10 -22.59 -8.14
CA VAL A 574 -4.95 -23.27 -8.76
C VAL A 574 -4.61 -24.53 -7.95
N PRO A 575 -4.17 -25.62 -8.59
CA PRO A 575 -3.89 -26.87 -7.89
C PRO A 575 -2.72 -26.73 -6.91
N LEU A 576 -2.84 -27.33 -5.73
CA LEU A 576 -1.72 -27.56 -4.83
C LEU A 576 -0.66 -28.39 -5.57
N GLN A 577 0.57 -27.90 -5.56
CA GLN A 577 1.72 -28.56 -6.19
C GLN A 577 2.51 -29.37 -5.16
N GLY A 578 3.36 -30.28 -5.63
CA GLY A 578 4.19 -31.14 -4.78
C GLY A 578 3.89 -32.62 -4.99
N PRO A 579 4.50 -33.51 -4.19
CA PRO A 579 4.38 -34.96 -4.35
C PRO A 579 2.95 -35.52 -4.19
N GLY A 580 2.07 -34.82 -3.46
CA GLY A 580 0.65 -35.19 -3.32
C GLY A 580 -0.24 -34.76 -4.49
N HIS A 581 0.29 -33.95 -5.42
CA HIS A 581 -0.40 -33.63 -6.67
C HIS A 581 -0.61 -34.88 -7.52
N ARG A 582 -1.81 -35.04 -8.07
CA ARG A 582 -2.14 -36.02 -9.10
C ARG A 582 -3.24 -35.42 -9.98
N GLU A 583 -3.34 -35.93 -11.18
CA GLU A 583 -4.42 -35.57 -12.10
C GLU A 583 -5.58 -36.55 -11.96
N ASP A 584 -6.77 -36.12 -12.38
CA ASP A 584 -7.90 -37.02 -12.54
C ASP A 584 -7.58 -38.04 -13.64
N ALA A 585 -8.09 -39.26 -13.54
CA ALA A 585 -7.99 -40.20 -14.65
C ALA A 585 -8.89 -39.70 -15.79
N VAL A 586 -8.33 -39.57 -16.99
CA VAL A 586 -9.03 -39.03 -18.16
C VAL A 586 -9.16 -40.08 -19.26
N THR A 587 -10.35 -40.24 -19.82
CA THR A 587 -10.58 -40.95 -21.08
C THR A 587 -11.17 -39.99 -22.11
N GLN A 588 -10.63 -39.98 -23.33
CA GLN A 588 -11.19 -39.27 -24.47
C GLN A 588 -12.03 -40.23 -25.30
N LEU A 589 -13.27 -39.85 -25.58
CA LEU A 589 -14.20 -40.57 -26.45
C LEU A 589 -14.44 -39.75 -27.72
N ARG A 590 -14.94 -40.40 -28.78
CA ARG A 590 -15.33 -39.75 -30.04
C ARG A 590 -14.25 -38.82 -30.62
N GLY A 591 -13.00 -39.30 -30.61
CA GLY A 591 -11.87 -38.55 -31.17
C GLY A 591 -11.52 -37.27 -30.41
N GLY A 592 -11.95 -37.14 -29.15
CA GLY A 592 -11.67 -35.98 -28.29
C GLY A 592 -12.87 -35.07 -28.04
N GLU A 593 -14.02 -35.33 -28.67
CA GLU A 593 -15.24 -34.56 -28.43
C GLU A 593 -15.71 -34.67 -26.97
N ILE A 594 -15.64 -35.86 -26.36
CA ILE A 594 -16.14 -36.11 -25.01
C ILE A 594 -14.98 -36.52 -24.12
N THR A 595 -14.79 -35.79 -23.03
CA THR A 595 -13.81 -36.11 -21.98
C THR A 595 -14.51 -36.69 -20.76
N VAL A 596 -14.20 -37.93 -20.41
CA VAL A 596 -14.59 -38.57 -19.15
C VAL A 596 -13.50 -38.35 -18.11
N ARG A 597 -13.86 -37.85 -16.93
CA ARG A 597 -12.95 -37.65 -15.79
C ARG A 597 -13.41 -38.47 -14.59
N SER A 598 -12.50 -39.28 -14.04
CA SER A 598 -12.69 -40.02 -12.80
C SER A 598 -11.70 -39.49 -11.76
N ALA A 599 -12.22 -38.85 -10.70
CA ALA A 599 -11.41 -38.15 -9.72
C ALA A 599 -10.98 -39.03 -8.53
N ASP A 600 -11.80 -40.01 -8.15
CA ASP A 600 -11.61 -40.85 -6.97
C ASP A 600 -11.79 -42.33 -7.34
N GLY A 601 -11.16 -43.23 -6.57
CA GLY A 601 -11.32 -44.68 -6.75
C GLY A 601 -10.69 -45.24 -8.03
N THR A 602 -11.13 -46.46 -8.41
CA THR A 602 -10.75 -47.09 -9.68
C THR A 602 -11.67 -46.57 -10.78
N PRO A 603 -11.14 -46.00 -11.88
CA PRO A 603 -11.96 -45.53 -12.99
C PRO A 603 -12.85 -46.65 -13.56
N ALA A 604 -14.09 -46.30 -13.91
CA ALA A 604 -15.00 -47.24 -14.57
C ALA A 604 -14.49 -47.63 -15.97
N ASP A 605 -14.85 -48.82 -16.43
CA ASP A 605 -14.49 -49.29 -17.78
C ASP A 605 -15.21 -48.45 -18.85
N THR A 606 -14.42 -47.74 -19.64
CA THR A 606 -14.88 -46.81 -20.69
C THR A 606 -14.76 -47.41 -22.09
N SER A 607 -14.23 -48.64 -22.23
CA SER A 607 -13.86 -49.23 -23.53
C SER A 607 -15.02 -49.41 -24.50
N CYS A 608 -16.23 -49.63 -24.01
CA CYS A 608 -17.43 -49.79 -24.83
C CYS A 608 -18.22 -48.49 -25.04
N LEU A 609 -17.79 -47.35 -24.49
CA LEU A 609 -18.62 -46.14 -24.49
C LEU A 609 -18.77 -45.48 -25.86
N ASP A 610 -17.79 -45.58 -26.75
CA ASP A 610 -17.97 -45.12 -28.13
C ASP A 610 -19.09 -45.90 -28.82
N VAL A 611 -19.13 -47.22 -28.65
CA VAL A 611 -20.23 -48.06 -29.19
C VAL A 611 -21.55 -47.74 -28.50
N ALA A 612 -21.54 -47.52 -27.18
CA ALA A 612 -22.73 -47.15 -26.43
C ALA A 612 -23.36 -45.85 -26.94
N LEU A 613 -22.54 -44.85 -27.25
CA LEU A 613 -22.97 -43.56 -27.77
C LEU A 613 -23.62 -43.64 -29.18
N ASP A 614 -23.37 -44.71 -29.95
CA ASP A 614 -24.06 -44.97 -31.24
C ASP A 614 -25.46 -45.57 -31.04
N MET A 615 -25.76 -46.06 -29.83
CA MET A 615 -27.07 -46.62 -29.52
C MET A 615 -28.12 -45.52 -29.31
N PRO A 616 -29.42 -45.83 -29.49
CA PRO A 616 -30.50 -44.87 -29.26
C PRO A 616 -30.43 -44.24 -27.86
N ARG A 617 -30.54 -42.91 -27.81
CA ARG A 617 -30.56 -42.13 -26.58
C ARG A 617 -31.84 -42.42 -25.78
N THR A 618 -31.68 -42.74 -24.51
CA THR A 618 -32.76 -42.69 -23.52
C THR A 618 -32.81 -41.32 -22.87
N GLU A 619 -34.01 -40.76 -22.71
CA GLU A 619 -34.25 -39.47 -22.06
C GLU A 619 -35.28 -39.62 -20.94
N ARG A 620 -34.93 -39.11 -19.75
CA ARG A 620 -35.78 -39.15 -18.54
C ARG A 620 -35.83 -37.77 -17.89
N TRP A 621 -37.00 -37.13 -17.86
CA TRP A 621 -37.23 -35.87 -17.17
C TRP A 621 -37.79 -36.10 -15.77
N THR A 622 -37.26 -35.37 -14.78
CA THR A 622 -37.51 -35.66 -13.37
C THR A 622 -38.75 -34.95 -12.80
N GLY A 623 -39.26 -33.91 -13.46
CA GLY A 623 -40.26 -32.99 -12.89
C GLY A 623 -39.71 -32.06 -11.82
N VAL A 624 -38.46 -32.22 -11.38
CA VAL A 624 -37.82 -31.36 -10.39
C VAL A 624 -37.35 -30.08 -11.06
N THR A 625 -37.82 -28.94 -10.55
CA THR A 625 -37.51 -27.62 -11.10
C THR A 625 -36.70 -26.74 -10.15
N ILE A 626 -35.90 -25.85 -10.73
CA ILE A 626 -35.07 -24.88 -10.01
C ILE A 626 -35.04 -23.52 -10.72
N PRO A 627 -35.21 -22.40 -9.99
CA PRO A 627 -34.97 -21.07 -10.55
C PRO A 627 -33.49 -20.87 -10.91
N GLY A 628 -33.22 -20.13 -11.97
CA GLY A 628 -31.86 -19.94 -12.50
C GLY A 628 -30.91 -19.13 -11.62
N ASN A 629 -31.44 -18.47 -10.58
CA ASN A 629 -30.67 -17.75 -9.57
C ASN A 629 -30.47 -18.58 -8.27
N VAL A 630 -31.00 -19.81 -8.21
CA VAL A 630 -30.82 -20.71 -7.07
C VAL A 630 -29.72 -21.72 -7.42
N PRO A 631 -28.65 -21.81 -6.63
CA PRO A 631 -27.57 -22.75 -6.89
C PRO A 631 -28.04 -24.19 -6.60
N PHE A 632 -27.50 -25.17 -7.35
CA PHE A 632 -27.86 -26.59 -7.25
C PHE A 632 -26.64 -27.49 -7.05
N ASP A 633 -25.49 -26.92 -6.71
CA ASP A 633 -24.24 -27.63 -6.49
C ASP A 633 -24.37 -28.79 -5.49
N MET A 634 -25.18 -28.64 -4.43
CA MET A 634 -25.45 -29.75 -3.49
C MET A 634 -26.04 -31.00 -4.14
N LEU A 635 -26.76 -30.87 -5.27
CA LEU A 635 -27.21 -32.03 -6.05
C LEU A 635 -26.02 -32.81 -6.63
N LEU A 636 -24.95 -32.12 -7.04
CA LEU A 636 -23.75 -32.78 -7.58
C LEU A 636 -23.05 -33.60 -6.49
N LEU A 637 -22.94 -33.06 -5.28
CA LEU A 637 -22.38 -33.78 -4.13
C LEU A 637 -23.28 -34.93 -3.69
N TRP A 638 -24.60 -34.73 -3.71
CA TRP A 638 -25.59 -35.79 -3.45
C TRP A 638 -25.41 -36.95 -4.43
N LEU A 639 -25.40 -36.68 -5.73
CA LEU A 639 -25.19 -37.69 -6.75
C LEU A 639 -23.84 -38.40 -6.56
N ALA A 640 -22.77 -37.65 -6.29
CA ALA A 640 -21.44 -38.24 -6.13
C ALA A 640 -21.31 -39.18 -4.92
N THR A 641 -22.07 -38.92 -3.85
CA THR A 641 -22.07 -39.73 -2.62
C THR A 641 -23.09 -40.89 -2.62
N HIS A 642 -23.98 -40.95 -3.61
CA HIS A 642 -25.00 -42.00 -3.75
C HIS A 642 -24.84 -42.86 -5.00
N LEU A 643 -24.09 -42.39 -6.00
CA LEU A 643 -23.70 -43.15 -7.19
C LEU A 643 -22.41 -43.91 -6.90
N ASP A 644 -22.47 -44.83 -5.93
CA ASP A 644 -21.35 -45.69 -5.57
C ASP A 644 -20.85 -46.46 -6.81
N ASN A 645 -19.53 -46.47 -7.03
CA ASN A 645 -18.86 -47.19 -8.12
C ASN A 645 -19.41 -46.88 -9.53
N GLY A 646 -18.96 -45.77 -10.12
CA GLY A 646 -19.30 -45.39 -11.48
C GLY A 646 -19.51 -43.89 -11.69
N PHE A 647 -19.49 -43.09 -10.62
CA PHE A 647 -19.53 -41.64 -10.73
C PHE A 647 -18.34 -41.09 -11.55
N ALA A 648 -18.65 -40.26 -12.54
CA ALA A 648 -17.68 -39.56 -13.36
C ALA A 648 -18.17 -38.15 -13.70
N ARG A 649 -17.28 -37.35 -14.26
CA ARG A 649 -17.63 -36.03 -14.81
C ARG A 649 -17.38 -36.01 -16.32
N LEU A 650 -18.28 -35.38 -17.07
CA LEU A 650 -18.21 -35.28 -18.52
C LEU A 650 -18.02 -33.83 -18.97
N ALA A 651 -17.00 -33.61 -19.78
CA ALA A 651 -16.87 -32.38 -20.57
C ALA A 651 -17.11 -32.69 -22.05
N VAL A 652 -17.63 -31.71 -22.78
CA VAL A 652 -17.76 -31.76 -24.25
C VAL A 652 -16.94 -30.60 -24.81
N ASP A 653 -16.05 -30.90 -25.75
CA ASP A 653 -15.25 -29.92 -26.46
C ASP A 653 -16.12 -29.04 -27.36
N ALA A 654 -15.91 -27.73 -27.29
CA ALA A 654 -16.75 -26.76 -27.98
C ALA A 654 -16.61 -26.79 -29.51
N ASP A 655 -15.41 -27.09 -30.01
CA ASP A 655 -15.08 -27.06 -31.43
C ASP A 655 -15.43 -28.39 -32.11
N LEU A 656 -15.59 -29.45 -31.31
CA LEU A 656 -15.92 -30.80 -31.76
C LEU A 656 -17.37 -31.22 -31.44
N ASP A 657 -18.18 -30.40 -30.76
CA ASP A 657 -19.53 -30.75 -30.30
C ASP A 657 -20.45 -31.11 -31.48
N THR A 658 -20.75 -32.40 -31.62
CA THR A 658 -21.67 -32.95 -32.62
C THR A 658 -23.12 -32.94 -32.14
N GLY A 659 -23.37 -32.56 -30.88
CA GLY A 659 -24.68 -32.55 -30.24
C GLY A 659 -25.12 -33.90 -29.69
N ILE A 660 -24.28 -34.94 -29.72
CA ILE A 660 -24.61 -36.27 -29.18
C ILE A 660 -24.99 -36.17 -27.70
N LEU A 661 -24.15 -35.50 -26.90
CA LEU A 661 -24.40 -35.27 -25.49
C LEU A 661 -24.85 -33.86 -25.15
N HIS A 662 -24.88 -32.90 -26.08
CA HIS A 662 -25.12 -31.46 -25.81
C HIS A 662 -24.20 -30.87 -24.71
N ARG A 663 -23.42 -29.84 -25.06
CA ARG A 663 -22.48 -29.21 -24.14
C ARG A 663 -23.11 -28.78 -22.79
N PRO A 664 -22.52 -29.18 -21.65
CA PRO A 664 -22.90 -28.66 -20.34
C PRO A 664 -22.70 -27.13 -20.26
N ALA A 665 -23.66 -26.42 -19.68
CA ALA A 665 -23.49 -25.00 -19.39
C ALA A 665 -22.62 -24.83 -18.13
N GLY A 666 -21.36 -24.42 -18.30
CA GLY A 666 -20.45 -24.19 -17.19
C GLY A 666 -19.54 -25.38 -16.90
N TRP A 667 -19.83 -26.13 -15.83
CA TRP A 667 -18.96 -27.21 -15.35
C TRP A 667 -19.22 -28.55 -16.04
N ASP A 668 -18.24 -29.46 -15.91
CA ASP A 668 -18.40 -30.84 -16.31
C ASP A 668 -19.66 -31.45 -15.67
N ALA A 669 -20.48 -32.13 -16.46
CA ALA A 669 -21.73 -32.71 -16.01
C ALA A 669 -21.49 -33.97 -15.17
N ALA A 670 -22.26 -34.12 -14.09
CA ALA A 670 -22.29 -35.36 -13.31
C ALA A 670 -22.79 -36.52 -14.19
N ALA A 671 -22.10 -37.66 -14.11
CA ALA A 671 -22.38 -38.82 -14.93
C ALA A 671 -22.21 -40.13 -14.15
N LEU A 672 -22.88 -41.17 -14.65
CA LEU A 672 -22.79 -42.54 -14.18
C LEU A 672 -22.31 -43.40 -15.35
N ILE A 673 -21.17 -44.08 -15.17
CA ILE A 673 -20.63 -45.08 -16.08
C ILE A 673 -20.72 -46.44 -15.38
N ARG A 674 -21.46 -47.37 -15.98
CA ARG A 674 -21.58 -48.74 -15.46
C ARG A 674 -21.94 -49.70 -16.59
N ASP A 675 -21.33 -50.88 -16.59
CA ASP A 675 -21.67 -51.99 -17.47
C ASP A 675 -21.78 -51.58 -18.96
N GLY A 676 -20.77 -50.84 -19.45
CA GLY A 676 -20.71 -50.37 -20.84
C GLY A 676 -21.78 -49.32 -21.21
N SER A 677 -22.44 -48.71 -20.22
CA SER A 677 -23.47 -47.69 -20.41
C SER A 677 -23.07 -46.39 -19.71
N LEU A 678 -23.63 -45.27 -20.20
CA LEU A 678 -23.36 -43.93 -19.73
C LEU A 678 -24.68 -43.18 -19.52
N ALA A 679 -24.87 -42.57 -18.36
CA ALA A 679 -25.92 -41.58 -18.11
C ALA A 679 -25.34 -40.28 -17.58
N ARG A 680 -25.98 -39.15 -17.88
CA ARG A 680 -25.53 -37.82 -17.43
C ARG A 680 -26.69 -36.93 -17.01
N LEU A 681 -26.41 -36.01 -16.09
CA LEU A 681 -27.33 -34.94 -15.69
C LEU A 681 -27.36 -33.82 -16.76
N LEU A 682 -28.55 -33.28 -17.01
CA LEU A 682 -28.76 -32.08 -17.82
C LEU A 682 -29.91 -31.22 -17.29
N THR A 683 -30.04 -30.02 -17.85
CA THR A 683 -31.12 -29.08 -17.55
C THR A 683 -31.79 -28.58 -18.82
N ARG A 684 -33.11 -28.40 -18.80
CA ARG A 684 -33.85 -27.63 -19.82
C ARG A 684 -34.54 -26.43 -19.22
N LYS A 685 -34.62 -25.33 -19.96
CA LYS A 685 -35.39 -24.15 -19.57
C LYS A 685 -36.86 -24.38 -19.89
N LEU A 686 -37.74 -24.21 -18.91
CA LEU A 686 -39.19 -24.33 -19.05
C LEU A 686 -39.85 -22.98 -19.34
N SER A 687 -39.44 -21.95 -18.61
CA SER A 687 -40.02 -20.61 -18.72
C SER A 687 -39.02 -19.54 -18.27
N THR A 688 -39.41 -18.26 -18.43
CA THR A 688 -38.73 -17.10 -17.84
C THR A 688 -39.79 -16.26 -17.16
N ASP A 689 -39.53 -15.84 -15.93
CA ASP A 689 -40.44 -14.93 -15.21
C ASP A 689 -40.24 -13.46 -15.63
N GLU A 690 -41.07 -12.57 -15.08
CA GLU A 690 -41.04 -11.13 -15.38
C GLU A 690 -39.73 -10.44 -14.95
N SER A 691 -38.98 -11.02 -14.00
CA SER A 691 -37.68 -10.52 -13.57
C SER A 691 -36.53 -10.94 -14.50
N GLY A 692 -36.83 -11.78 -15.52
CA GLY A 692 -35.84 -12.37 -16.40
C GLY A 692 -35.22 -13.67 -15.85
N THR A 693 -35.68 -14.17 -14.70
CA THR A 693 -35.17 -15.41 -14.10
C THR A 693 -35.79 -16.62 -14.79
N GLY A 694 -34.93 -17.52 -15.30
CA GLY A 694 -35.38 -18.76 -15.94
C GLY A 694 -35.82 -19.82 -14.92
N LEU A 695 -36.89 -20.56 -15.21
CA LEU A 695 -37.19 -21.80 -14.49
C LEU A 695 -36.63 -22.98 -15.28
N TRP A 696 -35.86 -23.84 -14.62
CA TRP A 696 -35.17 -24.97 -15.24
C TRP A 696 -35.67 -26.29 -14.66
N GLU A 697 -35.63 -27.36 -15.44
CA GLU A 697 -35.94 -28.73 -15.01
C GLU A 697 -34.74 -29.64 -15.24
N PHE A 698 -34.48 -30.54 -14.29
CA PHE A 698 -33.45 -31.56 -14.42
C PHE A 698 -33.93 -32.77 -15.23
N GLY A 699 -33.06 -33.28 -16.10
CA GLY A 699 -33.26 -34.50 -16.86
C GLY A 699 -32.00 -35.32 -16.96
N ILE A 700 -32.14 -36.56 -17.44
CA ILE A 700 -31.06 -37.52 -17.66
C ILE A 700 -31.06 -37.96 -19.12
N HIS A 701 -29.88 -37.94 -19.74
CA HIS A 701 -29.61 -38.56 -21.03
C HIS A 701 -28.73 -39.78 -20.80
N ALA A 702 -29.09 -40.91 -21.41
CA ALA A 702 -28.33 -42.15 -21.26
C ALA A 702 -28.18 -42.91 -22.59
N HIS A 703 -27.06 -43.63 -22.70
CA HIS A 703 -26.63 -44.40 -23.85
C HIS A 703 -26.06 -45.75 -23.41
N GLY A 704 -26.13 -46.76 -24.28
CA GLY A 704 -25.64 -48.11 -24.01
C GLY A 704 -26.72 -49.13 -23.64
N PRO A 705 -26.32 -50.40 -23.45
CA PRO A 705 -27.25 -51.53 -23.23
C PRO A 705 -28.12 -51.40 -21.97
N HIS A 706 -27.69 -50.63 -20.98
CA HIS A 706 -28.39 -50.39 -19.72
C HIS A 706 -28.89 -48.94 -19.58
N ALA A 707 -29.06 -48.21 -20.69
CA ALA A 707 -29.41 -46.78 -20.68
C ALA A 707 -30.67 -46.45 -19.86
N VAL A 708 -31.74 -47.26 -19.96
CA VAL A 708 -32.99 -47.04 -19.20
C VAL A 708 -32.77 -47.17 -17.71
N GLU A 709 -32.04 -48.21 -17.28
CA GLU A 709 -31.74 -48.46 -15.87
C GLU A 709 -30.90 -47.34 -15.26
N LEU A 710 -29.85 -46.89 -15.96
CA LEU A 710 -29.00 -45.80 -15.49
C LEU A 710 -29.77 -44.46 -15.47
N ALA A 711 -30.61 -44.21 -16.47
CA ALA A 711 -31.42 -43.00 -16.53
C ALA A 711 -32.41 -42.91 -15.36
N ASP A 712 -33.10 -44.03 -15.07
CA ASP A 712 -34.04 -44.12 -13.95
C ASP A 712 -33.29 -44.00 -12.61
N THR A 713 -32.15 -44.66 -12.45
CA THR A 713 -31.31 -44.57 -11.24
C THR A 713 -30.92 -43.13 -10.92
N MET A 714 -30.35 -42.39 -11.90
CA MET A 714 -29.97 -41.00 -11.67
C MET A 714 -31.19 -40.09 -11.45
N ALA A 715 -32.28 -40.30 -12.20
CA ALA A 715 -33.50 -39.51 -12.05
C ALA A 715 -34.13 -39.67 -10.66
N ASP A 716 -34.18 -40.91 -10.15
CA ASP A 716 -34.69 -41.21 -8.81
C ASP A 716 -33.85 -40.55 -7.72
N LEU A 717 -32.53 -40.47 -7.90
CA LEU A 717 -31.64 -39.74 -6.97
C LEU A 717 -31.88 -38.23 -7.01
N VAL A 718 -32.14 -37.63 -8.17
CA VAL A 718 -32.51 -36.21 -8.27
C VAL A 718 -33.84 -35.94 -7.55
N ILE A 719 -34.81 -36.83 -7.71
CA ILE A 719 -36.11 -36.74 -7.01
C ILE A 719 -35.94 -36.91 -5.51
N ALA A 720 -35.10 -37.86 -5.07
CA ALA A 720 -34.79 -38.07 -3.66
C ALA A 720 -34.08 -36.85 -3.05
N TRP A 721 -33.09 -36.28 -3.74
CA TRP A 721 -32.43 -35.04 -3.31
C TRP A 721 -33.43 -33.90 -3.12
N HIS A 722 -34.34 -33.71 -4.09
CA HIS A 722 -35.37 -32.68 -4.01
C HIS A 722 -36.26 -32.85 -2.76
N ARG A 723 -36.55 -34.09 -2.38
CA ARG A 723 -37.40 -34.43 -1.23
C ARG A 723 -36.66 -34.30 0.11
N ASP A 724 -35.42 -34.78 0.19
CA ASP A 724 -34.77 -35.08 1.48
C ASP A 724 -33.57 -34.19 1.82
N ALA A 725 -32.96 -33.55 0.83
CA ALA A 725 -31.63 -32.93 0.96
C ALA A 725 -31.46 -31.63 0.15
N ARG A 726 -32.58 -30.98 -0.22
CA ARG A 726 -32.55 -29.78 -1.06
C ARG A 726 -32.01 -28.57 -0.32
N THR A 727 -32.32 -28.43 0.97
CA THR A 727 -31.96 -27.22 1.73
C THR A 727 -30.77 -27.41 2.68
N ALA A 728 -30.31 -28.65 2.87
CA ALA A 728 -29.18 -28.99 3.73
C ALA A 728 -28.13 -29.85 3.02
N GLY A 729 -26.86 -29.49 3.20
CA GLY A 729 -25.72 -30.32 2.81
C GLY A 729 -25.42 -31.43 3.84
N PRO A 730 -24.53 -32.38 3.52
CA PRO A 730 -24.16 -33.43 4.47
C PRO A 730 -23.32 -32.84 5.61
N GLN A 731 -23.30 -33.51 6.75
CA GLN A 731 -22.20 -33.34 7.69
C GLN A 731 -20.99 -34.13 7.15
N LEU A 732 -19.84 -33.47 7.05
CA LEU A 732 -18.58 -34.10 6.69
C LEU A 732 -17.68 -34.20 7.91
N THR A 733 -17.20 -35.42 8.16
CA THR A 733 -16.19 -35.71 9.19
C THR A 733 -14.95 -36.30 8.56
N VAL A 734 -13.77 -35.92 9.08
CA VAL A 734 -12.47 -36.35 8.52
C VAL A 734 -11.68 -37.08 9.60
N TYR A 735 -11.20 -38.27 9.24
CA TYR A 735 -10.39 -39.14 10.08
C TYR A 735 -9.05 -39.46 9.40
N PRO A 736 -8.00 -39.85 10.14
CA PRO A 736 -6.76 -40.35 9.54
C PRO A 736 -7.01 -41.59 8.65
N ALA A 737 -6.25 -41.72 7.56
CA ALA A 737 -6.36 -42.85 6.60
C ALA A 737 -6.33 -44.25 7.25
N GLY A 738 -5.63 -44.42 8.38
CA GLY A 738 -5.52 -45.69 9.11
C GLY A 738 -6.70 -46.04 10.02
N THR A 739 -7.75 -45.21 10.09
CA THR A 739 -8.92 -45.45 10.96
C THR A 739 -9.70 -46.65 10.44
N ALA A 740 -10.06 -47.61 11.30
CA ALA A 740 -10.78 -48.81 10.88
C ALA A 740 -12.26 -48.53 10.59
N ASP A 741 -12.88 -49.27 9.66
CA ASP A 741 -14.30 -49.06 9.26
C ASP A 741 -15.27 -49.07 10.45
N ARG A 742 -15.03 -49.94 11.43
CA ARG A 742 -15.87 -50.04 12.64
C ARG A 742 -15.84 -48.80 13.54
N ASP A 743 -14.82 -47.96 13.37
CA ASP A 743 -14.59 -46.75 14.16
C ASP A 743 -15.09 -45.50 13.41
N LEU A 744 -15.59 -45.66 12.18
CA LEU A 744 -16.22 -44.60 11.39
C LEU A 744 -17.73 -44.52 11.66
N PRO A 745 -18.33 -43.32 11.64
CA PRO A 745 -19.78 -43.19 11.66
C PRO A 745 -20.40 -43.76 10.38
N ALA A 746 -21.71 -44.06 10.44
CA ALA A 746 -22.45 -44.49 9.25
C ALA A 746 -22.55 -43.34 8.23
N GLY A 747 -22.23 -43.62 6.97
CA GLY A 747 -22.26 -42.63 5.90
C GLY A 747 -21.50 -43.11 4.66
N HIS A 748 -21.45 -42.28 3.62
CA HIS A 748 -20.60 -42.52 2.46
C HIS A 748 -19.15 -42.23 2.83
N VAL A 749 -18.26 -43.20 2.65
CA VAL A 749 -16.83 -43.08 2.98
C VAL A 749 -16.02 -42.90 1.71
N LEU A 750 -15.30 -41.78 1.63
CA LEU A 750 -14.33 -41.51 0.58
C LEU A 750 -12.90 -41.65 1.16
N ASP A 751 -12.22 -42.72 0.73
CA ASP A 751 -10.85 -43.01 1.13
C ASP A 751 -9.84 -42.22 0.27
N LYS A 752 -8.95 -41.48 0.95
CA LYS A 752 -7.87 -40.72 0.35
C LYS A 752 -6.52 -41.12 0.99
N PRO A 753 -5.38 -40.82 0.35
CA PRO A 753 -4.06 -41.21 0.86
C PRO A 753 -3.76 -40.86 2.34
N HIS A 754 -4.23 -39.72 2.82
CA HIS A 754 -3.99 -39.20 4.17
C HIS A 754 -5.22 -39.25 5.07
N SER A 755 -6.42 -39.22 4.48
CA SER A 755 -7.66 -39.09 5.24
C SER A 755 -8.79 -39.99 4.74
N ARG A 756 -9.74 -40.27 5.62
CA ARG A 756 -11.03 -40.89 5.32
C ARG A 756 -12.11 -39.84 5.58
N LEU A 757 -12.86 -39.50 4.53
CA LEU A 757 -13.94 -38.51 4.60
C LEU A 757 -15.25 -39.28 4.73
N VAL A 758 -16.06 -38.94 5.74
CA VAL A 758 -17.37 -39.56 5.94
C VAL A 758 -18.47 -38.51 5.77
N PHE A 759 -19.30 -38.70 4.76
CA PHE A 759 -20.45 -37.86 4.45
C PHE A 759 -21.71 -38.47 5.06
N THR A 760 -22.35 -37.72 5.94
CA THR A 760 -23.60 -38.11 6.60
C THR A 760 -24.71 -37.17 6.16
N TRP A 761 -25.64 -37.68 5.36
CA TRP A 761 -26.86 -36.97 4.99
C TRP A 761 -27.95 -37.26 6.03
N THR A 762 -28.33 -36.25 6.79
CA THR A 762 -29.50 -36.34 7.67
C THR A 762 -30.74 -35.88 6.92
N PRO A 763 -31.83 -36.67 6.88
CA PRO A 763 -33.09 -36.22 6.30
C PRO A 763 -33.58 -34.96 7.01
N GLU A 764 -34.15 -34.01 6.25
CA GLU A 764 -34.89 -32.91 6.85
C GLU A 764 -35.98 -33.48 7.80
N MET A 765 -35.90 -33.12 9.09
CA MET A 765 -37.01 -33.39 10.01
C MET A 765 -38.19 -32.51 9.57
N PRO A 766 -39.39 -33.09 9.36
CA PRO A 766 -40.53 -32.39 8.77
C PRO A 766 -41.05 -31.21 9.59
#